data_AF-A0A200QJ42-F1
#
_entry.id   AF-A0A200QJ42-F1
#
_cell.length_a   1.000
_cell.length_b   1.000
_cell.length_c   1.000
_cell.angle_alpha   90.00
_cell.angle_beta   90.00
_cell.angle_gamma   90.00
#
_symmetry.space_group_name_H-M   'P 1'
#
loop_
_entity.id
_entity.type
_entity.pdbx_description
1 polymer ?
#
loop_
_entity_poly.entity_id
_entity_poly.type
_entity_poly.pdbx_seq_one_letter_code
_entity_poly.pdbx_strand_id
1 'polypeptide(L)'
;MVETNHHHHHHSPPPVGVPPAAPPPFSGPRGAVYTPAEQLHQLNFCIHSNPSWPEMFILAFQHYIVMLGTTVMISSLLVPRMGGDNGDKARVIQTLLFMGGINTLLQTFLGTRLPTVMGASFAFVIPVLSIIRDFSDSIFTTEHQRFVHTIRAIQGALIVSSFFNIIIGYSKAWGRFSRFFSPVSIVPVVCVVGLGLFQRGFPQLAQCVEIGLPMLILLVITQQYLKRLHESTYTILERFALLLCIGIVWAFAALLTVSGAYNNVGEETKGNCRTDRSHLMSTAPWIKVPYPFQWGAPIFRASHVFGMMGAALVASAESTGTYFAAARLSGATPPPAHVLSRSIGLQGVGMLLDGIFGAAVGTTASVENVGLLGLTHVGSRRVVQISSAFMIFFSIFGKFGAFFASIPFPIFAAIYCVLFGLVAATGISFIQFANNNSMRNLYILGLSLFLGISIPQYFNDFTASSGHGPVKSAGGWFNDILNTIFSSPPTVAMLVGTLLDNTLDARATVDDRGLGWWVPFQNRNGDMRNEEFYSYPIRIHEAAQRRERSCVVCNQTDSLTGYTEKRQSSSANTILTTRLRGRRTPRVLLLLPRLVKLSVTSDNNIGGMKDILLWKKKKQSISVLTAATVTWVALEIYQFNFITVASWVAMAVVTFMFLWGNLLRLLGKEPQSLLSGFEISEEFAMGTAETLRVYGEEGVRWIFRVSAEREWFVFVEVVGALWLLSLVGVVMGMTVPVIYVKYEDQIKRCGERMRVKLRRCYDLVDEKLLRKLKHKFGFLIEEKKKEKEKEKEKEIKEKKVE
;
A
#
# COMPACT_ATOMS: atom_id res chain seq x y z
N MET A 1 -53.38 -79.56 -16.98
CA MET A 1 -53.07 -80.22 -18.27
C MET A 1 -53.86 -79.48 -19.33
N VAL A 2 -53.26 -79.20 -20.50
CA VAL A 2 -53.81 -78.32 -21.57
C VAL A 2 -53.85 -76.83 -21.18
N GLU A 3 -53.68 -75.95 -22.17
CA GLU A 3 -53.18 -74.57 -22.04
C GLU A 3 -54.22 -73.48 -22.40
N THR A 4 -53.84 -72.22 -22.16
CA THR A 4 -54.68 -71.02 -22.27
C THR A 4 -54.53 -70.27 -23.59
N ASN A 5 -55.65 -69.84 -24.18
CA ASN A 5 -55.66 -68.87 -25.29
C ASN A 5 -55.45 -67.43 -24.79
N HIS A 6 -54.72 -66.60 -25.56
CA HIS A 6 -55.27 -65.37 -26.17
C HIS A 6 -54.27 -64.72 -27.14
N HIS A 7 -54.76 -63.87 -28.06
CA HIS A 7 -53.96 -63.26 -29.12
C HIS A 7 -53.21 -61.99 -28.66
N HIS A 8 -51.98 -61.81 -29.14
CA HIS A 8 -51.28 -60.52 -29.16
C HIS A 8 -50.89 -60.15 -30.60
N HIS A 9 -51.10 -58.90 -30.99
CA HIS A 9 -50.62 -58.37 -32.27
C HIS A 9 -49.13 -58.03 -32.20
N HIS A 10 -48.33 -58.59 -33.11
CA HIS A 10 -46.96 -58.15 -33.32
C HIS A 10 -46.92 -56.84 -34.13
N HIS A 11 -46.24 -55.82 -33.59
CA HIS A 11 -45.73 -54.69 -34.36
C HIS A 11 -44.23 -54.89 -34.64
N SER A 12 -43.84 -54.71 -35.90
CA SER A 12 -42.43 -54.71 -36.32
C SER A 12 -41.72 -53.41 -35.90
N PRO A 13 -40.44 -53.44 -35.51
CA PRO A 13 -39.71 -52.23 -35.16
C PRO A 13 -39.36 -51.39 -36.42
N PRO A 14 -39.67 -50.07 -36.43
CA PRO A 14 -39.22 -49.14 -37.47
C PRO A 14 -37.72 -48.78 -37.33
N PRO A 15 -37.09 -48.12 -38.32
CA PRO A 15 -35.66 -48.30 -38.60
C PRO A 15 -34.68 -47.55 -37.67
N VAL A 16 -33.44 -48.04 -37.66
CA VAL A 16 -32.29 -47.43 -36.96
C VAL A 16 -32.02 -46.03 -37.51
N GLY A 17 -32.20 -45.01 -36.66
CA GLY A 17 -31.87 -43.63 -36.99
C GLY A 17 -30.35 -43.41 -37.05
N VAL A 18 -29.90 -42.61 -38.02
CA VAL A 18 -28.51 -42.11 -38.10
C VAL A 18 -28.20 -41.33 -36.81
N PRO A 19 -27.04 -41.55 -36.15
CA PRO A 19 -26.69 -40.79 -34.95
C PRO A 19 -26.63 -39.29 -35.26
N PRO A 20 -27.14 -38.41 -34.38
CA PRO A 20 -27.09 -36.97 -34.60
C PRO A 20 -25.63 -36.51 -34.74
N ALA A 21 -25.40 -35.61 -35.69
CA ALA A 21 -24.07 -35.06 -35.95
C ALA A 21 -23.46 -34.47 -34.66
N ALA A 22 -22.17 -34.72 -34.44
CA ALA A 22 -21.47 -34.20 -33.27
C ALA A 22 -21.62 -32.67 -33.20
N PRO A 23 -21.92 -32.10 -32.01
CA PRO A 23 -22.03 -30.65 -31.88
C PRO A 23 -20.71 -29.98 -32.28
N PRO A 24 -20.76 -28.76 -32.86
CA PRO A 24 -19.55 -28.02 -33.18
C PRO A 24 -18.70 -27.82 -31.92
N PRO A 25 -17.35 -27.78 -32.03
CA PRO A 25 -16.47 -27.70 -30.88
C PRO A 25 -16.82 -26.50 -30.00
N PHE A 26 -17.12 -26.75 -28.72
CA PHE A 26 -17.68 -25.78 -27.78
C PHE A 26 -16.81 -24.51 -27.65
N SER A 27 -17.19 -23.46 -28.38
CA SER A 27 -16.67 -22.10 -28.26
C SER A 27 -17.45 -21.28 -27.22
N GLY A 28 -17.88 -21.94 -26.13
CA GLY A 28 -18.35 -21.28 -24.92
C GLY A 28 -17.18 -20.92 -24.00
N PRO A 29 -17.29 -19.86 -23.17
CA PRO A 29 -16.24 -19.53 -22.21
C PRO A 29 -16.07 -20.67 -21.19
N ARG A 30 -14.81 -20.99 -20.84
CA ARG A 30 -14.48 -21.94 -19.77
C ARG A 30 -14.75 -21.32 -18.40
N GLY A 31 -16.02 -21.14 -18.08
CA GLY A 31 -16.47 -20.71 -16.76
C GLY A 31 -16.04 -21.69 -15.65
N ALA A 32 -15.93 -21.19 -14.43
CA ALA A 32 -15.68 -22.04 -13.28
C ALA A 32 -16.84 -23.04 -13.06
N VAL A 33 -16.52 -24.18 -12.44
CA VAL A 33 -17.49 -25.27 -12.12
C VAL A 33 -18.65 -24.80 -11.23
N TYR A 34 -18.48 -23.65 -10.55
CA TYR A 34 -19.50 -22.93 -9.82
C TYR A 34 -19.48 -21.45 -10.22
N THR A 35 -20.64 -20.80 -10.24
CA THR A 35 -20.74 -19.35 -10.40
C THR A 35 -20.13 -18.62 -9.19
N PRO A 36 -19.26 -17.62 -9.37
CA PRO A 36 -18.67 -16.87 -8.25
C PRO A 36 -19.73 -16.17 -7.40
N ALA A 37 -19.70 -16.40 -6.09
CA ALA A 37 -20.67 -15.87 -5.13
C ALA A 37 -20.09 -14.69 -4.34
N GLU A 38 -20.64 -13.49 -4.53
CA GLU A 38 -20.18 -12.27 -3.86
C GLU A 38 -20.41 -12.26 -2.35
N GLN A 39 -21.38 -13.04 -1.85
CA GLN A 39 -21.68 -13.23 -0.43
C GLN A 39 -21.61 -14.71 -0.03
N LEU A 40 -21.20 -14.99 1.20
CA LEU A 40 -21.15 -16.33 1.78
C LEU A 40 -22.56 -16.77 2.20
N HIS A 41 -22.99 -17.96 1.79
CA HIS A 41 -24.38 -18.43 1.97
C HIS A 41 -24.78 -18.71 3.43
N GLN A 42 -23.82 -18.86 4.34
CA GLN A 42 -24.05 -19.20 5.75
C GLN A 42 -23.87 -17.98 6.68
N LEU A 43 -24.13 -16.76 6.21
CA LEU A 43 -24.01 -15.56 7.07
C LEU A 43 -25.30 -15.32 7.87
N ASN A 44 -25.23 -15.42 9.20
CA ASN A 44 -26.39 -15.19 10.07
C ASN A 44 -26.82 -13.71 10.09
N PHE A 45 -25.84 -12.78 10.07
CA PHE A 45 -26.11 -11.33 10.04
C PHE A 45 -25.11 -10.60 9.13
N CYS A 46 -25.59 -10.00 8.04
CA CYS A 46 -24.81 -9.07 7.21
C CYS A 46 -24.57 -7.73 7.93
N ILE A 47 -23.63 -6.92 7.43
CA ILE A 47 -23.16 -5.65 8.01
C ILE A 47 -24.23 -4.65 8.50
N HIS A 48 -25.38 -4.58 7.81
CA HIS A 48 -26.51 -3.72 8.18
C HIS A 48 -27.55 -4.41 9.07
N SER A 49 -27.58 -5.74 9.08
CA SER A 49 -28.44 -6.53 9.97
C SER A 49 -27.85 -6.58 11.38
N ASN A 50 -28.69 -6.78 12.38
CA ASN A 50 -28.30 -6.71 13.80
C ASN A 50 -29.06 -7.77 14.60
N PRO A 51 -28.39 -8.50 15.52
CA PRO A 51 -29.06 -9.44 16.42
C PRO A 51 -29.89 -8.70 17.47
N SER A 52 -30.61 -9.44 18.32
CA SER A 52 -31.33 -8.84 19.45
C SER A 52 -30.36 -8.13 20.42
N TRP A 53 -30.85 -7.14 21.18
CA TRP A 53 -29.98 -6.38 22.10
C TRP A 53 -29.16 -7.26 23.07
N PRO A 54 -29.72 -8.28 23.75
CA PRO A 54 -28.95 -9.14 24.64
C PRO A 54 -27.83 -9.90 23.92
N GLU A 55 -28.13 -10.52 22.78
CA GLU A 55 -27.11 -11.18 21.94
C GLU A 55 -26.02 -10.19 21.50
N MET A 56 -26.41 -8.97 21.13
CA MET A 56 -25.50 -7.93 20.66
C MET A 56 -24.49 -7.52 21.73
N PHE A 57 -24.92 -7.42 23.01
CA PHE A 57 -24.02 -7.15 24.13
C PHE A 57 -23.06 -8.33 24.40
N ILE A 58 -23.53 -9.57 24.34
CA ILE A 58 -22.67 -10.75 24.59
C ILE A 58 -21.65 -10.93 23.46
N LEU A 59 -22.04 -10.78 22.19
CA LEU A 59 -21.13 -10.81 21.04
C LEU A 59 -20.13 -9.63 21.08
N ALA A 60 -20.57 -8.45 21.51
CA ALA A 60 -19.68 -7.30 21.70
C ALA A 60 -18.62 -7.54 22.80
N PHE A 61 -19.01 -8.22 23.88
CA PHE A 61 -18.08 -8.64 24.92
C PHE A 61 -17.09 -9.72 24.42
N GLN A 62 -17.53 -10.61 23.53
CA GLN A 62 -16.69 -11.60 22.84
C GLN A 62 -15.59 -10.94 21.98
N HIS A 63 -15.93 -9.90 21.21
CA HIS A 63 -14.93 -9.09 20.48
C HIS A 63 -13.96 -8.34 21.41
N TYR A 64 -14.40 -7.88 22.58
CA TYR A 64 -13.50 -7.28 23.58
C TYR A 64 -12.47 -8.30 24.11
N ILE A 65 -12.92 -9.50 24.51
CA ILE A 65 -12.03 -10.54 25.04
C ILE A 65 -11.01 -11.01 24.01
N VAL A 66 -11.39 -11.20 22.74
CA VAL A 66 -10.44 -11.67 21.70
C VAL A 66 -9.33 -10.64 21.40
N MET A 67 -9.63 -9.34 21.46
CA MET A 67 -8.67 -8.25 21.32
C MET A 67 -7.80 -8.01 22.57
N LEU A 68 -8.30 -8.40 23.75
CA LEU A 68 -7.56 -8.32 25.01
C LEU A 68 -6.30 -9.20 24.99
N GLY A 69 -6.36 -10.42 24.44
CA GLY A 69 -5.21 -11.33 24.38
C GLY A 69 -3.98 -10.70 23.72
N THR A 70 -4.11 -10.24 22.47
CA THR A 70 -3.10 -9.45 21.73
C THR A 70 -2.53 -8.29 22.57
N THR A 71 -3.41 -7.55 23.24
CA THR A 71 -3.05 -6.38 24.06
C THR A 71 -2.19 -6.78 25.27
N VAL A 72 -2.54 -7.85 25.99
CA VAL A 72 -1.79 -8.32 27.16
C VAL A 72 -0.49 -9.01 26.74
N MET A 73 -0.47 -9.74 25.61
CA MET A 73 0.74 -10.35 25.05
C MET A 73 1.80 -9.29 24.72
N ILE A 74 1.44 -8.24 23.95
CA ILE A 74 2.36 -7.15 23.61
C ILE A 74 2.84 -6.42 24.87
N SER A 75 1.94 -6.11 25.80
CA SER A 75 2.30 -5.44 27.06
C SER A 75 3.26 -6.28 27.93
N SER A 76 3.06 -7.60 27.97
CA SER A 76 3.90 -8.54 28.73
C SER A 76 5.28 -8.77 28.07
N LEU A 77 5.35 -8.69 26.74
CA LEU A 77 6.61 -8.76 26.01
C LEU A 77 7.46 -7.50 26.23
N LEU A 78 6.83 -6.33 26.19
CA LEU A 78 7.52 -5.04 26.08
C LEU A 78 7.82 -4.37 27.42
N VAL A 79 6.86 -4.29 28.36
CA VAL A 79 7.03 -3.47 29.58
C VAL A 79 8.16 -3.97 30.49
N PRO A 80 8.31 -5.28 30.76
CA PRO A 80 9.45 -5.77 31.56
C PRO A 80 10.81 -5.48 30.91
N ARG A 81 10.90 -5.55 29.56
CA ARG A 81 12.13 -5.24 28.81
C ARG A 81 12.52 -3.76 28.89
N MET A 82 11.57 -2.87 29.13
CA MET A 82 11.84 -1.45 29.38
C MET A 82 12.33 -1.18 30.82
N GLY A 83 12.17 -2.12 31.76
CA GLY A 83 12.37 -1.91 33.21
C GLY A 83 11.11 -1.50 33.98
N GLY A 84 9.91 -1.71 33.40
CA GLY A 84 8.62 -1.36 34.02
C GLY A 84 8.05 -2.51 34.85
N ASP A 85 7.31 -2.17 35.90
CA ASP A 85 6.76 -3.14 36.87
C ASP A 85 5.37 -3.71 36.47
N ASN A 86 4.78 -4.53 37.36
CA ASN A 86 3.44 -5.10 37.15
C ASN A 86 2.30 -4.06 37.21
N GLY A 87 2.52 -2.89 37.82
CA GLY A 87 1.62 -1.74 37.76
C GLY A 87 1.75 -0.99 36.44
N ASP A 88 2.98 -0.76 35.96
CA ASP A 88 3.27 -0.22 34.63
C ASP A 88 2.66 -1.07 33.52
N LYS A 89 2.79 -2.40 33.64
CA LYS A 89 2.16 -3.37 32.75
C LYS A 89 0.64 -3.19 32.73
N ALA A 90 -0.01 -3.09 33.90
CA ALA A 90 -1.45 -2.82 34.00
C ALA A 90 -1.83 -1.45 33.40
N ARG A 91 -1.03 -0.40 33.65
CA ARG A 91 -1.22 0.95 33.08
C ARG A 91 -1.15 0.95 31.55
N VAL A 92 -0.22 0.20 30.95
CA VAL A 92 -0.07 0.08 29.49
C VAL A 92 -1.23 -0.71 28.88
N ILE A 93 -1.64 -1.83 29.50
CA ILE A 93 -2.83 -2.61 29.08
C ILE A 93 -4.08 -1.73 29.06
N GLN A 94 -4.35 -0.99 30.15
CA GLN A 94 -5.47 -0.03 30.22
C GLN A 94 -5.41 1.00 29.09
N THR A 95 -4.23 1.57 28.84
CA THR A 95 -4.05 2.58 27.78
C THR A 95 -4.33 2.00 26.40
N LEU A 96 -3.78 0.81 26.08
CA LEU A 96 -4.03 0.14 24.80
C LEU A 96 -5.50 -0.25 24.58
N LEU A 97 -6.22 -0.67 25.63
CA LEU A 97 -7.66 -0.93 25.55
C LEU A 97 -8.47 0.35 25.29
N PHE A 98 -8.17 1.42 26.02
CA PHE A 98 -8.83 2.71 25.86
C PHE A 98 -8.65 3.27 24.43
N MET A 99 -7.41 3.27 23.93
CA MET A 99 -7.10 3.74 22.59
C MET A 99 -7.64 2.79 21.50
N GLY A 100 -7.58 1.47 21.69
CA GLY A 100 -8.20 0.50 20.79
C GLY A 100 -9.72 0.69 20.66
N GLY A 101 -10.40 1.04 21.76
CA GLY A 101 -11.80 1.43 21.75
C GLY A 101 -12.04 2.71 20.93
N ILE A 102 -11.30 3.79 21.19
CA ILE A 102 -11.40 5.05 20.43
C ILE A 102 -11.12 4.83 18.94
N ASN A 103 -10.05 4.11 18.61
CA ASN A 103 -9.64 3.82 17.23
C ASN A 103 -10.68 2.93 16.53
N THR A 104 -11.32 2.00 17.24
CA THR A 104 -12.45 1.20 16.72
C THR A 104 -13.68 2.06 16.45
N LEU A 105 -14.02 3.02 17.32
CA LEU A 105 -15.08 4.00 17.05
C LEU A 105 -14.77 4.81 15.79
N LEU A 106 -13.59 5.44 15.72
CA LEU A 106 -13.16 6.20 14.55
C LEU A 106 -13.28 5.36 13.26
N GLN A 107 -12.75 4.13 13.28
CA GLN A 107 -12.72 3.26 12.11
C GLN A 107 -14.11 2.76 11.67
N THR A 108 -14.99 2.45 12.61
CA THR A 108 -16.37 1.98 12.32
C THR A 108 -17.33 3.11 11.95
N PHE A 109 -17.10 4.35 12.39
CA PHE A 109 -17.94 5.51 12.04
C PHE A 109 -17.45 6.28 10.82
N LEU A 110 -16.13 6.50 10.68
CA LEU A 110 -15.53 7.39 9.67
C LEU A 110 -14.55 6.69 8.71
N GLY A 111 -13.88 5.62 9.17
CA GLY A 111 -12.90 4.84 8.42
C GLY A 111 -13.53 3.87 7.42
N THR A 112 -13.26 2.58 7.53
CA THR A 112 -13.84 1.54 6.66
C THR A 112 -15.34 1.42 6.82
N ARG A 113 -15.92 1.73 8.00
CA ARG A 113 -17.31 1.33 8.37
C ARG A 113 -17.60 -0.17 8.27
N LEU A 114 -16.55 -1.00 8.16
CA LEU A 114 -16.64 -2.45 8.31
C LEU A 114 -16.70 -2.82 9.81
N PRO A 115 -17.13 -4.04 10.17
CA PRO A 115 -17.05 -4.55 11.55
C PRO A 115 -15.60 -4.89 11.94
N THR A 116 -14.71 -3.90 11.94
CA THR A 116 -13.26 -4.07 12.18
C THR A 116 -12.85 -3.40 13.48
N VAL A 117 -12.39 -4.20 14.45
CA VAL A 117 -11.73 -3.70 15.66
C VAL A 117 -10.32 -3.22 15.33
N MET A 118 -9.94 -2.07 15.88
CA MET A 118 -8.58 -1.57 15.88
C MET A 118 -7.91 -1.95 17.20
N GLY A 119 -6.72 -2.55 17.13
CA GLY A 119 -5.99 -3.07 18.29
C GLY A 119 -4.50 -2.76 18.23
N ALA A 120 -3.76 -3.25 19.22
CA ALA A 120 -2.31 -3.12 19.32
C ALA A 120 -1.60 -3.90 18.19
N SER A 121 -0.72 -3.25 17.41
CA SER A 121 0.00 -3.94 16.33
C SER A 121 1.37 -4.46 16.75
N PHE A 122 1.63 -5.72 16.44
CA PHE A 122 2.95 -6.34 16.57
C PHE A 122 4.00 -5.76 15.61
N ALA A 123 3.61 -5.02 14.56
CA ALA A 123 4.54 -4.37 13.63
C ALA A 123 5.52 -3.43 14.36
N PHE A 124 5.06 -2.80 15.44
CA PHE A 124 5.86 -1.87 16.24
C PHE A 124 6.81 -2.56 17.23
N VAL A 125 6.71 -3.88 17.45
CA VAL A 125 7.55 -4.60 18.41
C VAL A 125 9.02 -4.55 18.02
N ILE A 126 9.36 -4.67 16.73
CA ILE A 126 10.76 -4.59 16.25
C ILE A 126 11.38 -3.19 16.52
N PRO A 127 10.80 -2.06 16.07
CA PRO A 127 11.37 -0.75 16.38
C PRO A 127 11.27 -0.39 17.87
N VAL A 128 10.26 -0.87 18.62
CA VAL A 128 10.25 -0.69 20.09
C VAL A 128 11.42 -1.44 20.74
N LEU A 129 11.73 -2.66 20.33
CA LEU A 129 12.89 -3.41 20.83
C LEU A 129 14.23 -2.74 20.43
N SER A 130 14.31 -2.10 19.26
CA SER A 130 15.44 -1.25 18.88
C SER A 130 15.60 -0.06 19.85
N ILE A 131 14.51 0.68 20.13
CA ILE A 131 14.52 1.81 21.08
C ILE A 131 14.90 1.35 22.50
N ILE A 132 14.39 0.20 22.97
CA ILE A 132 14.76 -0.38 24.27
C ILE A 132 16.27 -0.63 24.35
N ARG A 133 16.90 -1.13 23.27
CA ARG A 133 18.33 -1.43 23.23
C ARG A 133 19.19 -0.17 23.21
N ASP A 134 18.76 0.89 22.52
CA ASP A 134 19.41 2.22 22.54
C ASP A 134 19.45 2.85 23.95
N PHE A 135 18.64 2.34 24.89
CA PHE A 135 18.61 2.71 26.31
C PHE A 135 19.08 1.60 27.27
N SER A 136 19.55 0.46 26.77
CA SER A 136 20.03 -0.66 27.60
C SER A 136 21.32 -0.29 28.34
N ASP A 137 22.26 0.33 27.62
CA ASP A 137 23.63 0.57 28.10
C ASP A 137 23.82 1.96 28.72
N SER A 138 22.77 2.79 28.72
CA SER A 138 22.79 4.13 29.32
C SER A 138 22.53 4.10 30.83
N ILE A 139 23.35 4.83 31.58
CA ILE A 139 23.34 4.86 33.05
C ILE A 139 22.07 5.56 33.57
N PHE A 140 21.14 4.78 34.12
CA PHE A 140 19.97 5.25 34.88
C PHE A 140 20.14 4.92 36.37
N THR A 141 19.54 5.73 37.26
CA THR A 141 19.62 5.47 38.72
C THR A 141 18.62 4.41 39.19
N THR A 142 17.63 4.05 38.36
CA THR A 142 16.55 3.12 38.71
C THR A 142 15.90 2.53 37.46
N GLU A 143 15.53 1.25 37.48
CA GLU A 143 14.82 0.56 36.38
C GLU A 143 13.55 1.30 35.91
N HIS A 144 12.72 1.78 36.84
CA HIS A 144 11.52 2.55 36.50
C HIS A 144 11.84 3.88 35.80
N GLN A 145 13.02 4.46 36.03
CA GLN A 145 13.50 5.64 35.29
C GLN A 145 13.82 5.28 33.83
N ARG A 146 14.46 4.12 33.57
CA ARG A 146 14.67 3.60 32.22
C ARG A 146 13.33 3.37 31.51
N PHE A 147 12.35 2.79 32.21
CA PHE A 147 11.00 2.58 31.67
C PHE A 147 10.34 3.91 31.25
N VAL A 148 10.26 4.88 32.17
CA VAL A 148 9.67 6.20 31.89
C VAL A 148 10.42 6.93 30.77
N HIS A 149 11.75 6.85 30.71
CA HIS A 149 12.52 7.45 29.61
C HIS A 149 12.22 6.77 28.26
N THR A 150 12.21 5.44 28.24
CA THR A 150 12.00 4.63 27.03
C THR A 150 10.59 4.81 26.47
N ILE A 151 9.55 4.77 27.31
CA ILE A 151 8.17 4.95 26.84
C ILE A 151 7.92 6.37 26.31
N ARG A 152 8.55 7.41 26.88
CA ARG A 152 8.51 8.79 26.36
C ARG A 152 9.21 8.95 25.00
N ALA A 153 10.29 8.21 24.76
CA ALA A 153 10.97 8.16 23.45
C ALA A 153 10.09 7.47 22.40
N ILE A 154 9.42 6.38 22.78
CA ILE A 154 8.42 5.69 21.95
C ILE A 154 7.23 6.62 21.64
N GLN A 155 6.73 7.40 22.62
CA GLN A 155 5.69 8.40 22.37
C GLN A 155 6.09 9.43 21.33
N GLY A 156 7.29 10.04 21.45
CA GLY A 156 7.78 11.00 20.46
C GLY A 156 7.94 10.39 19.07
N ALA A 157 8.44 9.15 19.00
CA ALA A 157 8.59 8.41 17.76
C ALA A 157 7.23 8.07 17.10
N LEU A 158 6.24 7.62 17.86
CA LEU A 158 4.87 7.36 17.38
C LEU A 158 4.15 8.63 16.94
N ILE A 159 4.26 9.73 17.71
CA ILE A 159 3.67 11.03 17.35
C ILE A 159 4.18 11.52 16.00
N VAL A 160 5.49 11.48 15.73
CA VAL A 160 6.00 11.93 14.42
C VAL A 160 5.72 10.91 13.32
N SER A 161 5.85 9.60 13.60
CA SER A 161 5.56 8.54 12.63
C SER A 161 4.09 8.51 12.19
N SER A 162 3.14 8.88 13.05
CA SER A 162 1.71 8.90 12.72
C SER A 162 1.39 9.83 11.54
N PHE A 163 2.10 10.96 11.40
CA PHE A 163 1.94 11.87 10.28
C PHE A 163 2.24 11.23 8.92
N PHE A 164 3.12 10.21 8.86
CA PHE A 164 3.38 9.45 7.64
C PHE A 164 2.12 8.73 7.14
N ASN A 165 1.40 8.03 8.01
CA ASN A 165 0.14 7.35 7.64
C ASN A 165 -1.01 8.35 7.37
N ILE A 166 -1.09 9.45 8.13
CA ILE A 166 -2.02 10.56 7.86
C ILE A 166 -1.80 11.11 6.44
N ILE A 167 -0.54 11.40 6.07
CA ILE A 167 -0.17 11.91 4.74
C ILE A 167 -0.45 10.86 3.65
N ILE A 168 0.03 9.62 3.79
CA ILE A 168 -0.17 8.55 2.79
C ILE A 168 -1.65 8.23 2.56
N GLY A 169 -2.45 8.25 3.62
CA GLY A 169 -3.89 8.04 3.56
C GLY A 169 -4.62 9.19 2.88
N TYR A 170 -4.54 10.40 3.44
CA TYR A 170 -5.36 11.53 2.97
C TYR A 170 -4.86 12.18 1.66
N SER A 171 -3.59 12.03 1.29
CA SER A 171 -3.08 12.39 -0.05
C SER A 171 -3.65 11.52 -1.19
N LYS A 172 -4.39 10.46 -0.85
CA LYS A 172 -4.90 9.42 -1.76
C LYS A 172 -3.79 8.55 -2.36
N ALA A 173 -2.57 8.59 -1.82
CA ALA A 173 -1.45 7.76 -2.28
C ALA A 173 -1.74 6.27 -2.06
N TRP A 174 -2.22 5.87 -0.88
CA TRP A 174 -2.58 4.47 -0.61
C TRP A 174 -3.70 3.96 -1.51
N GLY A 175 -4.77 4.76 -1.69
CA GLY A 175 -5.85 4.44 -2.63
C GLY A 175 -5.41 4.41 -4.11
N ARG A 176 -4.36 5.15 -4.49
CA ARG A 176 -3.77 5.02 -5.83
C ARG A 176 -2.99 3.72 -5.96
N PHE A 177 -2.22 3.34 -4.94
CA PHE A 177 -1.51 2.06 -4.90
C PHE A 177 -2.46 0.86 -4.92
N SER A 178 -3.57 0.90 -4.16
CA SER A 178 -4.53 -0.20 -4.09
C SER A 178 -5.32 -0.46 -5.38
N ARG A 179 -5.13 0.34 -6.43
CA ARG A 179 -5.66 0.08 -7.78
C ARG A 179 -4.83 -0.94 -8.57
N PHE A 180 -3.57 -1.16 -8.20
CA PHE A 180 -2.73 -2.21 -8.79
C PHE A 180 -3.13 -3.62 -8.31
N PHE A 181 -3.97 -3.72 -7.28
CA PHE A 181 -4.48 -4.99 -6.80
C PHE A 181 -5.53 -5.59 -7.76
N SER A 182 -5.38 -6.88 -8.04
CA SER A 182 -6.38 -7.81 -8.58
C SER A 182 -6.78 -8.85 -7.52
N PRO A 183 -7.85 -9.66 -7.73
CA PRO A 183 -8.11 -10.86 -6.95
C PRO A 183 -6.88 -11.76 -6.78
N VAL A 184 -6.12 -12.02 -7.86
CA VAL A 184 -4.88 -12.84 -7.84
C VAL A 184 -3.85 -12.28 -6.87
N SER A 185 -3.70 -10.95 -6.78
CA SER A 185 -2.76 -10.32 -5.83
C SER A 185 -3.29 -10.23 -4.39
N ILE A 186 -4.61 -10.21 -4.17
CA ILE A 186 -5.22 -10.07 -2.84
C ILE A 186 -5.30 -11.40 -2.09
N VAL A 187 -5.53 -12.51 -2.79
CA VAL A 187 -5.51 -13.86 -2.21
C VAL A 187 -4.27 -14.09 -1.32
N PRO A 188 -3.01 -13.97 -1.80
CA PRO A 188 -1.85 -14.25 -0.98
C PRO A 188 -1.73 -13.30 0.21
N VAL A 189 -2.05 -12.02 0.04
CA VAL A 189 -2.03 -11.01 1.11
C VAL A 189 -2.98 -11.39 2.24
N VAL A 190 -4.25 -11.68 1.92
CA VAL A 190 -5.25 -12.03 2.94
C VAL A 190 -4.95 -13.40 3.57
N CYS A 191 -4.44 -14.36 2.78
CA CYS A 191 -3.97 -15.64 3.30
C CYS A 191 -2.90 -15.47 4.38
N VAL A 192 -1.84 -14.67 4.12
CA VAL A 192 -0.74 -14.49 5.08
C VAL A 192 -1.02 -13.43 6.16
N VAL A 193 -2.08 -12.61 6.04
CA VAL A 193 -2.64 -11.87 7.19
C VAL A 193 -3.12 -12.84 8.27
N GLY A 194 -3.71 -13.98 7.90
CA GLY A 194 -3.98 -15.08 8.82
C GLY A 194 -2.73 -15.92 9.11
N LEU A 195 -2.25 -16.67 8.11
CA LEU A 195 -1.18 -17.67 8.27
C LEU A 195 0.12 -17.10 8.81
N GLY A 196 0.48 -15.87 8.45
CA GLY A 196 1.71 -15.23 8.89
C GLY A 196 1.80 -14.97 10.40
N LEU A 197 0.69 -15.10 11.12
CA LEU A 197 0.63 -14.94 12.57
C LEU A 197 0.73 -16.28 13.33
N PHE A 198 1.04 -17.39 12.65
CA PHE A 198 1.08 -18.75 13.23
C PHE A 198 1.94 -18.87 14.50
N GLN A 199 3.03 -18.10 14.60
CA GLN A 199 3.91 -18.04 15.77
C GLN A 199 3.18 -17.59 17.06
N ARG A 200 2.04 -16.92 16.94
CA ARG A 200 1.19 -16.47 18.07
C ARG A 200 0.05 -17.44 18.39
N GLY A 201 -0.13 -18.47 17.56
CA GLY A 201 -1.03 -19.60 17.78
C GLY A 201 -0.30 -20.75 18.47
N PHE A 202 -0.08 -21.85 17.75
CA PHE A 202 0.36 -23.12 18.35
C PHE A 202 1.65 -23.03 19.20
N PRO A 203 2.69 -22.24 18.86
CA PRO A 203 3.88 -22.12 19.70
C PRO A 203 3.63 -21.43 21.06
N GLN A 204 2.63 -20.54 21.15
CA GLN A 204 2.21 -19.91 22.41
C GLN A 204 1.21 -20.79 23.18
N LEU A 205 0.41 -21.60 22.48
CA LEU A 205 -0.42 -22.66 23.06
C LEU A 205 0.48 -23.69 23.77
N ALA A 206 1.54 -24.13 23.11
CA ALA A 206 2.46 -25.16 23.59
C ALA A 206 3.23 -24.77 24.87
N GLN A 207 3.27 -23.48 25.24
CA GLN A 207 3.86 -23.03 26.52
C GLN A 207 3.07 -23.49 27.76
N CYS A 208 1.81 -23.91 27.60
CA CYS A 208 1.11 -24.74 28.58
C CYS A 208 0.14 -25.68 27.84
N VAL A 209 0.68 -26.80 27.36
CA VAL A 209 -0.04 -27.77 26.51
C VAL A 209 -1.30 -28.32 27.20
N GLU A 210 -1.27 -28.45 28.53
CA GLU A 210 -2.34 -28.96 29.39
C GLU A 210 -3.56 -28.04 29.45
N ILE A 211 -3.40 -26.75 29.16
CA ILE A 211 -4.49 -25.75 29.13
C ILE A 211 -4.83 -25.40 27.67
N GLY A 212 -3.80 -25.26 26.83
CA GLY A 212 -3.95 -24.86 25.44
C GLY A 212 -4.62 -25.92 24.56
N LEU A 213 -4.27 -27.22 24.71
CA LEU A 213 -4.91 -28.27 23.90
C LEU A 213 -6.39 -28.47 24.25
N PRO A 214 -6.81 -28.55 25.54
CA PRO A 214 -8.23 -28.58 25.87
C PRO A 214 -9.01 -27.39 25.32
N MET A 215 -8.43 -26.17 25.32
CA MET A 215 -9.10 -25.02 24.70
C MET A 215 -9.30 -25.19 23.19
N LEU A 216 -8.27 -25.63 22.46
CA LEU A 216 -8.35 -25.83 21.01
C LEU A 216 -9.33 -26.97 20.66
N ILE A 217 -9.23 -28.10 21.36
CA ILE A 217 -10.08 -29.28 21.14
C ILE A 217 -11.54 -28.97 21.48
N LEU A 218 -11.80 -28.35 22.65
CA LEU A 218 -13.16 -27.97 23.05
C LEU A 218 -13.77 -26.98 22.05
N LEU A 219 -13.03 -25.93 21.66
CA LEU A 219 -13.52 -24.94 20.69
C LEU A 219 -13.90 -25.59 19.34
N VAL A 220 -13.08 -26.52 18.83
CA VAL A 220 -13.37 -27.25 17.59
C VAL A 220 -14.56 -28.20 17.73
N ILE A 221 -14.66 -28.94 18.85
CA ILE A 221 -15.80 -29.84 19.12
C ILE A 221 -17.11 -29.05 19.25
N THR A 222 -17.11 -27.97 20.04
CA THR A 222 -18.29 -27.13 20.29
C THR A 222 -18.78 -26.45 19.01
N GLN A 223 -17.88 -26.05 18.11
CA GLN A 223 -18.23 -25.40 16.85
C GLN A 223 -18.64 -26.40 15.74
N GLN A 224 -17.88 -27.47 15.51
CA GLN A 224 -18.05 -28.32 14.33
C GLN A 224 -18.86 -29.60 14.58
N TYR A 225 -18.84 -30.14 15.81
CA TYR A 225 -19.39 -31.47 16.10
C TYR A 225 -20.73 -31.43 16.86
N LEU A 226 -20.92 -30.48 17.78
CA LEU A 226 -22.20 -30.34 18.50
C LEU A 226 -23.39 -30.01 17.59
N LYS A 227 -23.15 -29.48 16.39
CA LYS A 227 -24.17 -29.24 15.35
C LYS A 227 -24.95 -30.51 14.96
N ARG A 228 -24.39 -31.70 15.21
CA ARG A 228 -25.05 -33.00 14.96
C ARG A 228 -25.98 -33.47 16.07
N LEU A 229 -26.02 -32.80 17.23
CA LEU A 229 -26.75 -33.28 18.41
C LEU A 229 -28.10 -32.59 18.64
N HIS A 230 -28.25 -31.29 18.31
CA HIS A 230 -29.53 -30.61 18.51
C HIS A 230 -29.72 -29.34 17.65
N GLU A 231 -30.77 -29.32 16.81
CA GLU A 231 -31.00 -28.24 15.83
C GLU A 231 -31.41 -26.88 16.43
N SER A 232 -31.94 -26.84 17.66
CA SER A 232 -32.25 -25.57 18.33
C SER A 232 -31.04 -25.00 19.07
N THR A 233 -30.22 -25.87 19.68
CA THR A 233 -29.12 -25.45 20.56
C THR A 233 -27.85 -25.06 19.79
N TYR A 234 -27.62 -25.60 18.58
CA TYR A 234 -26.41 -25.24 17.81
C TYR A 234 -26.33 -23.74 17.53
N THR A 235 -27.42 -23.07 17.16
CA THR A 235 -27.42 -21.64 16.79
C THR A 235 -26.94 -20.74 17.93
N ILE A 236 -27.19 -21.15 19.18
CA ILE A 236 -26.72 -20.44 20.38
C ILE A 236 -25.27 -20.81 20.68
N LEU A 237 -24.91 -22.10 20.59
CA LEU A 237 -23.54 -22.57 20.78
C LEU A 237 -22.56 -21.98 19.76
N GLU A 238 -22.84 -22.07 18.45
CA GLU A 238 -22.02 -21.55 17.35
C GLU A 238 -21.64 -20.06 17.55
N ARG A 239 -22.61 -19.25 18.03
CA ARG A 239 -22.41 -17.83 18.37
C ARG A 239 -21.54 -17.61 19.61
N PHE A 240 -21.81 -18.33 20.70
CA PHE A 240 -21.26 -18.02 22.04
C PHE A 240 -20.20 -19.00 22.57
N ALA A 241 -19.89 -20.06 21.81
CA ALA A 241 -18.99 -21.15 22.20
C ALA A 241 -17.64 -20.64 22.71
N LEU A 242 -17.08 -19.60 22.10
CA LEU A 242 -15.78 -19.06 22.50
C LEU A 242 -15.79 -18.58 23.96
N LEU A 243 -16.83 -17.88 24.40
CA LEU A 243 -16.97 -17.45 25.80
C LEU A 243 -17.16 -18.63 26.75
N LEU A 244 -17.97 -19.61 26.35
CA LEU A 244 -18.20 -20.84 27.13
C LEU A 244 -16.93 -21.68 27.26
N CYS A 245 -16.14 -21.82 26.19
CA CYS A 245 -14.86 -22.52 26.20
C CYS A 245 -13.84 -21.81 27.08
N ILE A 246 -13.72 -20.48 27.01
CA ILE A 246 -12.87 -19.70 27.92
C ILE A 246 -13.29 -19.94 29.37
N GLY A 247 -14.58 -19.87 29.69
CA GLY A 247 -15.08 -20.07 31.06
C GLY A 247 -14.74 -21.46 31.62
N ILE A 248 -14.97 -22.51 30.83
CA ILE A 248 -14.68 -23.90 31.22
C ILE A 248 -13.17 -24.12 31.38
N VAL A 249 -12.35 -23.70 30.41
CA VAL A 249 -10.90 -23.95 30.45
C VAL A 249 -10.19 -23.06 31.46
N TRP A 250 -10.67 -21.84 31.72
CA TRP A 250 -10.17 -21.01 32.82
C TRP A 250 -10.51 -21.63 34.19
N ALA A 251 -11.71 -22.17 34.37
CA ALA A 251 -12.07 -22.89 35.60
C ALA A 251 -11.23 -24.16 35.80
N PHE A 252 -10.94 -24.89 34.72
CA PHE A 252 -10.02 -26.04 34.73
C PHE A 252 -8.57 -25.62 35.07
N ALA A 253 -8.06 -24.55 34.48
CA ALA A 253 -6.74 -23.98 34.80
C ALA A 253 -6.65 -23.50 36.27
N ALA A 254 -7.72 -22.91 36.80
CA ALA A 254 -7.81 -22.55 38.21
C ALA A 254 -7.79 -23.79 39.12
N LEU A 255 -8.52 -24.86 38.77
CA LEU A 255 -8.50 -26.13 39.49
C LEU A 255 -7.09 -26.75 39.53
N LEU A 256 -6.38 -26.77 38.40
CA LEU A 256 -4.98 -27.24 38.32
C LEU A 256 -4.00 -26.34 39.10
N THR A 257 -4.27 -25.04 39.18
CA THR A 257 -3.47 -24.08 39.97
C THR A 257 -3.67 -24.32 41.47
N VAL A 258 -4.91 -24.60 41.91
CA VAL A 258 -5.26 -24.84 43.32
C VAL A 258 -4.87 -26.26 43.78
N SER A 259 -4.97 -27.27 42.92
CA SER A 259 -4.52 -28.64 43.24
C SER A 259 -3.00 -28.78 43.35
N GLY A 260 -2.24 -27.72 43.04
CA GLY A 260 -0.79 -27.67 43.19
C GLY A 260 0.00 -28.33 42.05
N ALA A 261 -0.65 -28.71 40.94
CA ALA A 261 0.01 -29.34 39.79
C ALA A 261 1.21 -28.51 39.28
N TYR A 262 1.09 -27.18 39.33
CA TYR A 262 2.13 -26.23 38.92
C TYR A 262 2.97 -25.68 40.08
N ASN A 263 3.11 -26.38 41.21
CA ASN A 263 3.96 -25.94 42.32
C ASN A 263 5.44 -26.25 42.07
N ASN A 264 5.74 -27.43 41.54
CA ASN A 264 7.11 -27.96 41.41
C ASN A 264 7.74 -27.79 40.02
N VAL A 265 7.04 -27.13 39.08
CA VAL A 265 7.52 -26.87 37.70
C VAL A 265 8.39 -25.60 37.63
N GLY A 266 9.06 -25.37 36.50
CA GLY A 266 9.88 -24.17 36.27
C GLY A 266 9.08 -22.86 36.28
N GLU A 267 9.73 -21.73 36.57
CA GLU A 267 9.02 -20.44 36.69
C GLU A 267 8.42 -19.94 35.37
N GLU A 268 8.96 -20.32 34.20
CA GLU A 268 8.30 -20.04 32.91
C GLU A 268 6.97 -20.79 32.79
N THR A 269 6.96 -22.10 33.08
CA THR A 269 5.74 -22.91 33.12
C THR A 269 4.74 -22.36 34.15
N LYS A 270 5.20 -21.92 35.33
CA LYS A 270 4.34 -21.23 36.31
C LYS A 270 3.74 -19.94 35.76
N GLY A 271 4.52 -19.13 35.05
CA GLY A 271 4.05 -17.87 34.46
C GLY A 271 3.04 -18.06 33.33
N ASN A 272 3.15 -19.15 32.56
CA ASN A 272 2.27 -19.43 31.42
C ASN A 272 1.05 -20.30 31.77
N CYS A 273 1.15 -21.18 32.78
CA CYS A 273 0.07 -22.08 33.18
C CYS A 273 -0.81 -21.57 34.34
N ARG A 274 -0.25 -20.87 35.34
CA ARG A 274 -0.99 -20.56 36.56
C ARG A 274 -1.87 -19.33 36.42
N THR A 275 -3.06 -19.38 37.02
CA THR A 275 -4.00 -18.24 37.04
C THR A 275 -3.65 -17.17 38.09
N ASP A 276 -2.85 -17.50 39.11
CA ASP A 276 -2.52 -16.62 40.25
C ASP A 276 -1.30 -15.71 40.03
N ARG A 277 -0.34 -16.11 39.18
CA ARG A 277 0.96 -15.42 38.99
C ARG A 277 0.93 -14.14 38.13
N SER A 278 -0.23 -13.69 37.66
CA SER A 278 -0.31 -12.49 36.81
C SER A 278 0.06 -11.18 37.51
N HIS A 279 -0.17 -11.10 38.84
CA HIS A 279 -0.06 -9.91 39.70
C HIS A 279 -0.87 -8.66 39.27
N LEU A 280 -1.56 -8.69 38.14
CA LEU A 280 -2.32 -7.55 37.60
C LEU A 280 -3.48 -7.13 38.51
N MET A 281 -4.19 -8.08 39.11
CA MET A 281 -5.36 -7.79 39.96
C MET A 281 -4.98 -7.11 41.30
N SER A 282 -3.77 -7.34 41.80
CA SER A 282 -3.26 -6.69 43.01
C SER A 282 -2.67 -5.31 42.73
N THR A 283 -2.01 -5.10 41.58
CA THR A 283 -1.41 -3.80 41.21
C THR A 283 -2.37 -2.83 40.52
N ALA A 284 -3.43 -3.31 39.86
CA ALA A 284 -4.34 -2.44 39.11
C ALA A 284 -5.21 -1.54 40.01
N PRO A 285 -5.30 -0.22 39.72
CA PRO A 285 -6.24 0.67 40.40
C PRO A 285 -7.70 0.32 40.05
N TRP A 286 -8.61 0.62 40.98
CA TRP A 286 -10.06 0.43 40.79
C TRP A 286 -10.64 1.26 39.64
N ILE A 287 -10.30 2.55 39.62
CA ILE A 287 -10.68 3.51 38.57
C ILE A 287 -9.42 4.26 38.17
N LYS A 288 -9.10 4.26 36.86
CA LYS A 288 -8.09 5.15 36.28
C LYS A 288 -8.47 5.45 34.83
N VAL A 289 -8.66 6.73 34.51
CA VAL A 289 -8.80 7.18 33.13
C VAL A 289 -7.39 7.41 32.53
N PRO A 290 -7.01 6.78 31.40
CA PRO A 290 -5.80 7.14 30.67
C PRO A 290 -5.90 8.58 30.15
N TYR A 291 -4.81 9.35 30.23
CA TYR A 291 -4.80 10.77 29.88
C TYR A 291 -3.58 11.14 29.00
N PRO A 292 -3.67 12.23 28.21
CA PRO A 292 -2.56 12.71 27.38
C PRO A 292 -1.27 12.92 28.20
N PHE A 293 -0.15 12.45 27.67
CA PHE A 293 1.18 12.61 28.27
C PHE A 293 1.34 12.06 29.70
N GLN A 294 0.60 11.00 30.07
CA GLN A 294 0.65 10.37 31.41
C GLN A 294 2.03 9.83 31.85
N TRP A 295 3.00 9.73 30.94
CA TRP A 295 4.38 9.35 31.22
C TRP A 295 5.35 10.54 31.22
N GLY A 296 4.87 11.76 30.96
CA GLY A 296 5.65 12.98 30.79
C GLY A 296 5.78 13.44 29.33
N ALA A 297 6.52 14.53 29.11
CA ALA A 297 6.68 15.12 27.78
C ALA A 297 7.43 14.19 26.80
N PRO A 298 6.97 14.02 25.55
CA PRO A 298 7.57 13.09 24.58
C PRO A 298 9.02 13.48 24.22
N ILE A 299 9.84 12.48 23.92
CA ILE A 299 11.25 12.65 23.55
C ILE A 299 11.39 12.32 22.06
N PHE A 300 11.84 13.29 21.27
CA PHE A 300 11.97 13.15 19.82
C PHE A 300 13.42 12.84 19.42
N ARG A 301 13.66 11.64 18.88
CA ARG A 301 14.93 11.20 18.28
C ARG A 301 14.67 10.71 16.87
N ALA A 302 15.36 11.27 15.87
CA ALA A 302 15.09 10.98 14.45
C ALA A 302 15.27 9.49 14.09
N SER A 303 16.26 8.81 14.68
CA SER A 303 16.50 7.37 14.52
C SER A 303 15.24 6.54 14.82
N HIS A 304 14.62 6.80 15.97
CA HIS A 304 13.41 6.11 16.43
C HIS A 304 12.18 6.42 15.56
N VAL A 305 12.03 7.67 15.12
CA VAL A 305 10.94 8.09 14.22
C VAL A 305 10.97 7.27 12.94
N PHE A 306 12.13 7.15 12.29
CA PHE A 306 12.27 6.43 11.04
C PHE A 306 11.98 4.92 11.19
N GLY A 307 12.47 4.27 12.25
CA GLY A 307 12.10 2.88 12.56
C GLY A 307 10.58 2.69 12.73
N MET A 308 9.93 3.61 13.45
CA MET A 308 8.47 3.61 13.62
C MET A 308 7.70 3.84 12.32
N MET A 309 8.25 4.58 11.34
CA MET A 309 7.63 4.75 10.02
C MET A 309 7.61 3.44 9.22
N GLY A 310 8.61 2.56 9.41
CA GLY A 310 8.59 1.20 8.86
C GLY A 310 7.41 0.38 9.39
N ALA A 311 7.21 0.40 10.70
CA ALA A 311 6.05 -0.23 11.34
C ALA A 311 4.71 0.39 10.92
N ALA A 312 4.65 1.71 10.71
CA ALA A 312 3.46 2.41 10.21
C ALA A 312 3.05 1.95 8.80
N LEU A 313 4.03 1.73 7.91
CA LEU A 313 3.81 1.16 6.58
C LEU A 313 3.31 -0.28 6.66
N VAL A 314 3.95 -1.10 7.49
CA VAL A 314 3.56 -2.50 7.73
C VAL A 314 2.13 -2.61 8.27
N ALA A 315 1.78 -1.82 9.30
CA ALA A 315 0.43 -1.81 9.88
C ALA A 315 -0.63 -1.36 8.86
N SER A 316 -0.24 -0.60 7.82
CA SER A 316 -1.13 -0.25 6.69
C SER A 316 -1.33 -1.41 5.72
N ALA A 317 -0.30 -2.22 5.46
CA ALA A 317 -0.38 -3.44 4.66
C ALA A 317 -1.21 -4.53 5.36
N GLU A 318 -0.95 -4.78 6.65
CA GLU A 318 -1.76 -5.65 7.52
C GLU A 318 -3.23 -5.25 7.47
N SER A 319 -3.52 -3.99 7.81
CA SER A 319 -4.91 -3.48 7.86
C SER A 319 -5.62 -3.57 6.52
N THR A 320 -4.91 -3.36 5.40
CA THR A 320 -5.50 -3.49 4.06
C THR A 320 -6.00 -4.91 3.79
N GLY A 321 -5.21 -5.94 4.10
CA GLY A 321 -5.66 -7.33 3.97
C GLY A 321 -6.78 -7.68 4.95
N THR A 322 -6.69 -7.22 6.20
CA THR A 322 -7.75 -7.36 7.21
C THR A 322 -9.08 -6.73 6.75
N TYR A 323 -9.05 -5.60 6.04
CA TYR A 323 -10.25 -4.96 5.48
C TYR A 323 -10.88 -5.77 4.33
N PHE A 324 -10.10 -6.43 3.48
CA PHE A 324 -10.64 -7.35 2.46
C PHE A 324 -11.29 -8.59 3.09
N ALA A 325 -10.66 -9.20 4.12
CA ALA A 325 -11.26 -10.29 4.88
C ALA A 325 -12.56 -9.87 5.59
N ALA A 326 -12.57 -8.70 6.24
CA ALA A 326 -13.73 -8.19 6.96
C ALA A 326 -14.92 -7.86 6.04
N ALA A 327 -14.68 -7.35 4.82
CA ALA A 327 -15.73 -7.17 3.83
C ALA A 327 -16.35 -8.52 3.43
N ARG A 328 -15.50 -9.50 3.10
CA ARG A 328 -15.92 -10.86 2.72
C ARG A 328 -16.74 -11.56 3.82
N LEU A 329 -16.32 -11.41 5.09
CA LEU A 329 -16.99 -11.98 6.27
C LEU A 329 -18.18 -11.16 6.79
N SER A 330 -18.52 -10.02 6.17
CA SER A 330 -19.70 -9.22 6.55
C SER A 330 -20.73 -9.04 5.43
N GLY A 331 -20.49 -9.69 4.28
CA GLY A 331 -21.34 -9.62 3.09
C GLY A 331 -21.25 -8.31 2.31
N ALA A 332 -20.22 -7.49 2.58
CA ALA A 332 -20.00 -6.22 1.88
C ALA A 332 -19.15 -6.41 0.60
N THR A 333 -19.29 -5.48 -0.35
CA THR A 333 -18.42 -5.44 -1.54
C THR A 333 -16.94 -5.19 -1.16
N PRO A 334 -15.96 -5.56 -2.00
CA PRO A 334 -14.55 -5.25 -1.74
C PRO A 334 -14.32 -3.75 -1.50
N PRO A 335 -13.57 -3.35 -0.45
CA PRO A 335 -13.41 -1.95 -0.05
C PRO A 335 -12.79 -1.08 -1.17
N PRO A 336 -13.49 -0.03 -1.64
CA PRO A 336 -12.99 0.84 -2.70
C PRO A 336 -11.69 1.57 -2.34
N ALA A 337 -10.91 1.94 -3.36
CA ALA A 337 -9.65 2.67 -3.20
C ALA A 337 -9.75 3.92 -2.30
N HIS A 338 -10.86 4.67 -2.39
CA HIS A 338 -11.08 5.86 -1.56
C HIS A 338 -11.38 5.53 -0.09
N VAL A 339 -11.96 4.36 0.18
CA VAL A 339 -12.25 3.85 1.53
C VAL A 339 -10.97 3.36 2.20
N LEU A 340 -10.15 2.60 1.47
CA LEU A 340 -8.83 2.18 1.95
C LEU A 340 -7.96 3.40 2.29
N SER A 341 -7.90 4.41 1.43
CA SER A 341 -7.07 5.60 1.67
C SER A 341 -7.54 6.44 2.87
N ARG A 342 -8.85 6.69 3.04
CA ARG A 342 -9.35 7.40 4.24
C ARG A 342 -9.13 6.57 5.51
N SER A 343 -9.13 5.24 5.41
CA SER A 343 -8.91 4.32 6.52
C SER A 343 -7.47 4.34 7.00
N ILE A 344 -6.47 4.28 6.10
CA ILE A 344 -5.06 4.42 6.48
C ILE A 344 -4.78 5.82 7.05
N GLY A 345 -5.42 6.86 6.50
CA GLY A 345 -5.33 8.22 7.05
C GLY A 345 -5.85 8.31 8.49
N LEU A 346 -6.98 7.66 8.76
CA LEU A 346 -7.61 7.62 10.08
C LEU A 346 -6.90 6.68 11.06
N GLN A 347 -6.31 5.58 10.58
CA GLN A 347 -5.36 4.75 11.34
C GLN A 347 -4.14 5.57 11.76
N GLY A 348 -3.65 6.45 10.88
CA GLY A 348 -2.64 7.46 11.23
C GLY A 348 -3.10 8.41 12.33
N VAL A 349 -4.34 8.92 12.28
CA VAL A 349 -4.91 9.72 13.38
C VAL A 349 -5.01 8.90 14.67
N GLY A 350 -5.37 7.62 14.61
CA GLY A 350 -5.34 6.71 15.74
C GLY A 350 -3.93 6.58 16.34
N MET A 351 -2.91 6.35 15.51
CA MET A 351 -1.50 6.32 15.94
C MET A 351 -1.00 7.63 16.56
N LEU A 352 -1.50 8.78 16.10
CA LEU A 352 -1.19 10.07 16.71
C LEU A 352 -1.74 10.14 18.15
N LEU A 353 -2.98 9.69 18.33
CA LEU A 353 -3.61 9.58 19.65
C LEU A 353 -2.91 8.51 20.52
N ASP A 354 -2.54 7.36 19.97
CA ASP A 354 -1.77 6.29 20.65
C ASP A 354 -0.46 6.86 21.24
N GLY A 355 0.25 7.68 20.46
CA GLY A 355 1.46 8.37 20.89
C GLY A 355 1.20 9.46 21.95
N ILE A 356 0.12 10.23 21.81
CA ILE A 356 -0.26 11.27 22.80
C ILE A 356 -0.62 10.66 24.16
N PHE A 357 -1.43 9.59 24.19
CA PHE A 357 -1.84 8.92 25.43
C PHE A 357 -0.78 7.94 25.96
N GLY A 358 0.20 7.55 25.15
CA GLY A 358 1.31 6.70 25.58
C GLY A 358 0.98 5.21 25.62
N ALA A 359 0.39 4.71 24.54
CA ALA A 359 0.00 3.31 24.38
C ALA A 359 1.15 2.32 24.06
N ALA A 360 2.40 2.80 24.00
CA ALA A 360 3.63 2.03 23.72
C ALA A 360 3.74 1.34 22.33
N VAL A 361 2.65 1.10 21.61
CA VAL A 361 2.65 0.69 20.18
C VAL A 361 1.54 1.42 19.41
N GLY A 362 1.66 1.49 18.08
CA GLY A 362 0.61 2.00 17.20
C GLY A 362 -0.44 0.95 16.83
N THR A 363 -1.61 1.42 16.35
CA THR A 363 -2.74 0.55 16.03
C THR A 363 -2.76 -0.07 14.61
N THR A 364 -3.34 -1.27 14.49
CA THR A 364 -3.70 -1.95 13.23
C THR A 364 -5.09 -2.60 13.36
N ALA A 365 -5.72 -2.96 12.24
CA ALA A 365 -6.97 -3.71 12.26
C ALA A 365 -6.72 -5.16 12.73
N SER A 366 -7.38 -5.53 13.83
CA SER A 366 -7.22 -6.82 14.52
C SER A 366 -7.66 -7.98 13.63
N VAL A 367 -6.74 -8.93 13.39
CA VAL A 367 -6.95 -10.08 12.50
C VAL A 367 -7.84 -11.11 13.18
N GLU A 368 -7.53 -11.40 14.44
CA GLU A 368 -8.28 -12.27 15.33
C GLU A 368 -9.75 -11.85 15.43
N ASN A 369 -10.04 -10.55 15.59
CA ASN A 369 -11.42 -10.06 15.63
C ASN A 369 -12.15 -10.11 14.28
N VAL A 370 -11.44 -10.19 13.14
CA VAL A 370 -12.04 -10.46 11.84
C VAL A 370 -12.29 -11.96 11.66
N GLY A 371 -11.37 -12.82 12.09
CA GLY A 371 -11.62 -14.27 12.17
C GLY A 371 -12.83 -14.61 13.04
N LEU A 372 -13.10 -13.83 14.08
CA LEU A 372 -14.28 -13.98 14.95
C LEU A 372 -15.61 -13.76 14.21
N LEU A 373 -15.64 -12.90 13.18
CA LEU A 373 -16.82 -12.71 12.32
C LEU A 373 -17.14 -14.01 11.57
N GLY A 374 -16.09 -14.71 11.10
CA GLY A 374 -16.18 -16.00 10.42
C GLY A 374 -16.52 -17.16 11.37
N LEU A 375 -16.12 -17.08 12.64
CA LEU A 375 -16.45 -18.09 13.65
C LEU A 375 -17.89 -17.97 14.15
N THR A 376 -18.40 -16.75 14.31
CA THR A 376 -19.75 -16.47 14.85
C THR A 376 -20.82 -16.33 13.76
N HIS A 377 -20.39 -16.19 12.50
CA HIS A 377 -21.23 -15.86 11.35
C HIS A 377 -21.99 -14.52 11.48
N VAL A 378 -21.49 -13.61 12.34
CA VAL A 378 -22.08 -12.28 12.60
C VAL A 378 -21.17 -11.17 12.07
N GLY A 379 -21.55 -10.58 10.93
CA GLY A 379 -20.87 -9.43 10.32
C GLY A 379 -21.38 -8.05 10.78
N SER A 380 -22.25 -7.99 11.79
CA SER A 380 -22.94 -6.75 12.18
C SER A 380 -22.00 -5.66 12.71
N ARG A 381 -22.04 -4.45 12.13
CA ARG A 381 -21.23 -3.31 12.60
C ARG A 381 -21.58 -2.88 14.03
N ARG A 382 -22.84 -2.97 14.45
CA ARG A 382 -23.26 -2.47 15.79
C ARG A 382 -22.63 -3.27 16.93
N VAL A 383 -22.43 -4.58 16.75
CA VAL A 383 -21.71 -5.45 17.69
C VAL A 383 -20.31 -4.90 17.97
N VAL A 384 -19.55 -4.57 16.92
CA VAL A 384 -18.19 -4.02 17.05
C VAL A 384 -18.19 -2.61 17.66
N GLN A 385 -19.21 -1.80 17.38
CA GLN A 385 -19.37 -0.50 18.02
C GLN A 385 -19.65 -0.62 19.54
N ILE A 386 -20.50 -1.54 19.97
CA ILE A 386 -20.71 -1.83 21.40
C ILE A 386 -19.43 -2.45 22.03
N SER A 387 -18.67 -3.26 21.28
CA SER A 387 -17.40 -3.83 21.74
C SER A 387 -16.39 -2.73 22.12
N SER A 388 -16.35 -1.64 21.37
CA SER A 388 -15.49 -0.50 21.68
C SER A 388 -15.89 0.25 22.96
N ALA A 389 -17.19 0.25 23.30
CA ALA A 389 -17.68 0.78 24.57
C ALA A 389 -17.24 -0.11 25.75
N PHE A 390 -17.23 -1.44 25.58
CA PHE A 390 -16.65 -2.36 26.58
C PHE A 390 -15.14 -2.15 26.75
N MET A 391 -14.38 -1.95 25.66
CA MET A 391 -12.93 -1.64 25.74
C MET A 391 -12.67 -0.37 26.55
N ILE A 392 -13.41 0.71 26.28
CA ILE A 392 -13.32 1.96 27.04
C ILE A 392 -13.74 1.73 28.50
N PHE A 393 -14.86 1.06 28.76
CA PHE A 393 -15.34 0.78 30.12
C PHE A 393 -14.32 -0.01 30.96
N PHE A 394 -13.84 -1.16 30.48
CA PHE A 394 -12.90 -2.00 31.22
C PHE A 394 -11.49 -1.41 31.31
N SER A 395 -11.11 -0.49 30.41
CA SER A 395 -9.88 0.29 30.57
C SER A 395 -9.94 1.29 31.72
N ILE A 396 -11.10 1.89 31.97
CA ILE A 396 -11.33 2.85 33.07
C ILE A 396 -11.48 2.11 34.40
N PHE A 397 -12.29 1.05 34.43
CA PHE A 397 -12.53 0.21 35.61
C PHE A 397 -11.45 -0.87 35.75
N GLY A 398 -10.23 -0.39 36.06
CA GLY A 398 -8.98 -1.12 35.90
C GLY A 398 -8.89 -2.51 36.54
N LYS A 399 -9.58 -2.78 37.67
CA LYS A 399 -9.61 -4.12 38.27
C LYS A 399 -10.43 -5.15 37.48
N PHE A 400 -11.53 -4.74 36.84
CA PHE A 400 -12.29 -5.64 35.97
C PHE A 400 -11.52 -5.94 34.68
N GLY A 401 -10.85 -4.92 34.11
CA GLY A 401 -9.89 -5.13 33.02
C GLY A 401 -8.76 -6.08 33.42
N ALA A 402 -8.18 -5.91 34.61
CA ALA A 402 -7.11 -6.75 35.14
C ALA A 402 -7.53 -8.22 35.38
N PHE A 403 -8.79 -8.46 35.79
CA PHE A 403 -9.33 -9.81 35.92
C PHE A 403 -9.35 -10.55 34.57
N PHE A 404 -9.92 -9.95 33.53
CA PHE A 404 -9.91 -10.57 32.19
C PHE A 404 -8.49 -10.63 31.59
N ALA A 405 -7.61 -9.68 31.95
CA ALA A 405 -6.20 -9.69 31.55
C ALA A 405 -5.34 -10.74 32.28
N SER A 406 -5.89 -11.42 33.31
CA SER A 406 -5.22 -12.53 34.01
C SER A 406 -5.52 -13.91 33.42
N ILE A 407 -6.30 -13.98 32.34
CA ILE A 407 -6.53 -15.21 31.59
C ILE A 407 -5.20 -15.65 30.94
N PRO A 408 -4.73 -16.91 31.14
CA PRO A 408 -3.46 -17.39 30.59
C PRO A 408 -3.35 -17.30 29.06
N PHE A 409 -2.17 -16.91 28.56
CA PHE A 409 -1.91 -16.78 27.11
C PHE A 409 -2.19 -18.05 26.29
N PRO A 410 -1.95 -19.28 26.78
CA PRO A 410 -2.28 -20.50 26.04
C PRO A 410 -3.77 -20.62 25.64
N ILE A 411 -4.69 -20.01 26.39
CA ILE A 411 -6.13 -19.96 26.05
C ILE A 411 -6.36 -19.03 24.84
N PHE A 412 -5.77 -17.83 24.84
CA PHE A 412 -5.83 -16.90 23.71
C PHE A 412 -5.14 -17.47 22.47
N ALA A 413 -3.97 -18.08 22.63
CA ALA A 413 -3.22 -18.73 21.56
C ALA A 413 -4.01 -19.86 20.89
N ALA A 414 -4.72 -20.68 21.68
CA ALA A 414 -5.61 -21.73 21.17
C ALA A 414 -6.81 -21.18 20.36
N ILE A 415 -7.38 -20.05 20.79
CA ILE A 415 -8.39 -19.32 20.00
C ILE A 415 -7.76 -18.86 18.67
N TYR A 416 -6.58 -18.24 18.72
CA TYR A 416 -5.92 -17.68 17.54
C TYR A 416 -5.56 -18.71 16.48
N CYS A 417 -5.25 -19.96 16.85
CA CYS A 417 -5.13 -21.08 15.91
C CYS A 417 -6.37 -21.22 14.99
N VAL A 418 -7.58 -21.09 15.54
CA VAL A 418 -8.83 -21.18 14.77
C VAL A 418 -9.10 -19.89 14.00
N LEU A 419 -8.99 -18.73 14.67
CA LEU A 419 -9.36 -17.44 14.07
C LEU A 419 -8.43 -17.04 12.90
N PHE A 420 -7.13 -17.27 13.01
CA PHE A 420 -6.19 -17.01 11.91
C PHE A 420 -6.38 -17.99 10.74
N GLY A 421 -6.74 -19.26 11.02
CA GLY A 421 -7.10 -20.24 10.00
C GLY A 421 -8.35 -19.83 9.20
N LEU A 422 -9.37 -19.27 9.87
CA LEU A 422 -10.57 -18.74 9.21
C LEU A 422 -10.24 -17.52 8.33
N VAL A 423 -9.42 -16.58 8.79
CA VAL A 423 -8.97 -15.46 7.95
C VAL A 423 -8.20 -15.96 6.72
N ALA A 424 -7.30 -16.93 6.90
CA ALA A 424 -6.56 -17.54 5.80
C ALA A 424 -7.51 -18.16 4.75
N ALA A 425 -8.53 -18.91 5.18
CA ALA A 425 -9.56 -19.47 4.31
C ALA A 425 -10.37 -18.39 3.56
N THR A 426 -10.59 -17.21 4.15
CA THR A 426 -11.25 -16.10 3.44
C THR A 426 -10.38 -15.52 2.32
N GLY A 427 -9.05 -15.52 2.49
CA GLY A 427 -8.09 -15.18 1.44
C GLY A 427 -8.18 -16.16 0.27
N ILE A 428 -8.17 -17.47 0.57
CA ILE A 428 -8.40 -18.53 -0.42
C ILE A 428 -9.76 -18.34 -1.13
N SER A 429 -10.80 -17.86 -0.44
CA SER A 429 -12.11 -17.64 -1.05
C SER A 429 -12.11 -16.60 -2.19
N PHE A 430 -11.16 -15.66 -2.25
CA PHE A 430 -11.04 -14.71 -3.36
C PHE A 430 -10.54 -15.34 -4.67
N ILE A 431 -9.99 -16.56 -4.62
CA ILE A 431 -9.54 -17.31 -5.81
C ILE A 431 -10.70 -17.56 -6.80
N GLN A 432 -11.95 -17.64 -6.33
CA GLN A 432 -13.11 -17.87 -7.20
C GLN A 432 -13.36 -16.77 -8.26
N PHE A 433 -12.78 -15.59 -8.08
CA PHE A 433 -12.95 -14.45 -8.99
C PHE A 433 -11.88 -14.38 -10.09
N ALA A 434 -10.95 -15.34 -10.16
CA ALA A 434 -9.88 -15.41 -11.16
C ALA A 434 -9.87 -16.77 -11.88
N ASN A 435 -9.16 -16.86 -13.01
CA ASN A 435 -9.03 -18.11 -13.76
C ASN A 435 -7.96 -19.03 -13.13
N ASN A 436 -8.41 -20.13 -12.53
CA ASN A 436 -7.55 -21.11 -11.86
C ASN A 436 -6.86 -22.09 -12.83
N ASN A 437 -7.30 -22.16 -14.08
CA ASN A 437 -6.63 -22.94 -15.13
C ASN A 437 -5.45 -22.19 -15.75
N SER A 438 -5.19 -20.95 -15.34
CA SER A 438 -4.07 -20.13 -15.83
C SER A 438 -2.81 -20.39 -15.02
N MET A 439 -1.81 -21.05 -15.62
CA MET A 439 -0.51 -21.33 -14.99
C MET A 439 0.19 -20.06 -14.47
N ARG A 440 -0.03 -18.91 -15.14
CA ARG A 440 0.42 -17.59 -14.68
C ARG A 440 -0.13 -17.26 -13.30
N ASN A 441 -1.44 -17.42 -13.11
CA ASN A 441 -2.10 -17.11 -11.85
C ASN A 441 -1.62 -18.06 -10.75
N LEU A 442 -1.54 -19.37 -11.03
CA LEU A 442 -1.03 -20.37 -10.08
C LEU A 442 0.42 -20.05 -9.65
N TYR A 443 1.28 -19.64 -10.60
CA TYR A 443 2.65 -19.22 -10.31
C TYR A 443 2.70 -17.98 -9.39
N ILE A 444 1.95 -16.93 -9.70
CA ILE A 444 1.88 -15.71 -8.88
C ILE A 444 1.36 -16.04 -7.47
N LEU A 445 0.27 -16.80 -7.37
CA LEU A 445 -0.34 -17.20 -6.09
C LEU A 445 0.65 -18.00 -5.23
N GLY A 446 1.23 -19.07 -5.79
CA GLY A 446 2.15 -19.95 -5.08
C GLY A 446 3.42 -19.23 -4.63
N LEU A 447 4.05 -18.45 -5.52
CA LEU A 447 5.29 -17.74 -5.20
C LEU A 447 5.06 -16.62 -4.17
N SER A 448 3.93 -15.91 -4.25
CA SER A 448 3.59 -14.83 -3.30
C SER A 448 3.22 -15.38 -1.92
N LEU A 449 2.54 -16.53 -1.84
CA LEU A 449 2.29 -17.23 -0.58
C LEU A 449 3.59 -17.73 0.05
N PHE A 450 4.44 -18.41 -0.74
CA PHE A 450 5.66 -19.03 -0.24
C PHE A 450 6.67 -17.98 0.25
N LEU A 451 6.97 -16.95 -0.56
CA LEU A 451 7.87 -15.87 -0.15
C LEU A 451 7.25 -15.02 0.96
N GLY A 452 5.93 -14.84 0.95
CA GLY A 452 5.17 -14.17 1.99
C GLY A 452 5.26 -14.82 3.37
N ILE A 453 5.63 -16.10 3.49
CA ILE A 453 5.85 -16.76 4.78
C ILE A 453 7.35 -16.97 5.06
N SER A 454 8.11 -17.45 4.06
CA SER A 454 9.51 -17.84 4.23
C SER A 454 10.47 -16.66 4.51
N ILE A 455 10.28 -15.51 3.85
CA ILE A 455 11.14 -14.33 4.10
C ILE A 455 10.94 -13.79 5.52
N PRO A 456 9.71 -13.54 6.02
CA PRO A 456 9.49 -13.16 7.41
C PRO A 456 10.03 -14.16 8.42
N GLN A 457 9.87 -15.46 8.17
CA GLN A 457 10.37 -16.49 9.07
C GLN A 457 11.90 -16.43 9.17
N TYR A 458 12.62 -16.32 8.04
CA TYR A 458 14.07 -16.10 8.04
C TYR A 458 14.49 -14.84 8.81
N PHE A 459 13.81 -13.70 8.60
CA PHE A 459 14.10 -12.46 9.32
C PHE A 459 13.88 -12.58 10.83
N ASN A 460 12.83 -13.29 11.25
CA ASN A 460 12.50 -13.49 12.66
C ASN A 460 13.49 -14.46 13.34
N ASP A 461 13.80 -15.61 12.72
CA ASP A 461 14.72 -16.61 13.26
C ASP A 461 16.16 -16.09 13.32
N PHE A 462 16.58 -15.30 12.31
CA PHE A 462 17.87 -14.60 12.34
C PHE A 462 17.92 -13.57 13.47
N THR A 463 16.84 -12.80 13.69
CA THR A 463 16.77 -11.82 14.79
C THR A 463 16.81 -12.49 16.16
N ALA A 464 16.18 -13.66 16.31
CA ALA A 464 16.18 -14.44 17.54
C ALA A 464 17.55 -15.05 17.86
N SER A 465 18.27 -15.54 16.84
CA SER A 465 19.58 -16.20 16.99
C SER A 465 20.76 -15.23 17.06
N SER A 466 20.80 -14.21 16.21
CA SER A 466 21.91 -13.26 16.09
C SER A 466 21.75 -12.01 16.96
N GLY A 467 20.62 -11.90 17.68
CA GLY A 467 20.24 -10.72 18.46
C GLY A 467 19.84 -9.50 17.64
N HIS A 468 20.28 -9.38 16.38
CA HIS A 468 19.92 -8.30 15.45
C HIS A 468 19.33 -8.88 14.16
N GLY A 469 18.54 -8.08 13.43
CA GLY A 469 17.98 -8.52 12.13
C GLY A 469 19.04 -8.68 11.03
N PRO A 470 18.70 -9.34 9.90
CA PRO A 470 19.61 -9.58 8.79
C PRO A 470 20.21 -8.29 8.19
N VAL A 471 19.43 -7.21 8.12
CA VAL A 471 19.93 -5.92 7.61
C VAL A 471 20.73 -5.22 8.71
N LYS A 472 22.05 -5.12 8.49
CA LYS A 472 23.01 -4.47 9.40
C LYS A 472 23.94 -3.52 8.63
N SER A 473 23.44 -2.32 8.37
CA SER A 473 24.21 -1.16 7.93
C SER A 473 24.62 -0.26 9.11
N ALA A 474 25.46 0.75 8.86
CA ALA A 474 25.74 1.80 9.85
C ALA A 474 24.51 2.68 10.19
N GLY A 475 23.48 2.69 9.34
CA GLY A 475 22.22 3.40 9.60
C GLY A 475 21.25 2.53 10.40
N GLY A 476 21.27 2.60 11.73
CA GLY A 476 20.35 1.83 12.59
C GLY A 476 18.87 2.01 12.21
N TRP A 477 18.46 3.22 11.87
CA TRP A 477 17.11 3.53 11.38
C TRP A 477 16.74 2.85 10.06
N PHE A 478 17.70 2.64 9.16
CA PHE A 478 17.50 1.94 7.88
C PHE A 478 17.37 0.44 8.10
N ASN A 479 18.17 -0.09 9.05
CA ASN A 479 18.06 -1.47 9.51
C ASN A 479 16.67 -1.72 10.10
N ASP A 480 16.18 -0.86 10.99
CA ASP A 480 14.86 -0.99 11.61
C ASP A 480 13.73 -0.97 10.58
N ILE A 481 13.77 -0.07 9.59
CA ILE A 481 12.78 -0.03 8.50
C ILE A 481 12.77 -1.35 7.71
N LEU A 482 13.92 -1.79 7.20
CA LEU A 482 13.95 -2.98 6.34
C LEU A 482 13.67 -4.27 7.10
N ASN A 483 14.24 -4.44 8.30
CA ASN A 483 13.96 -5.60 9.14
C ASN A 483 12.46 -5.67 9.49
N THR A 484 11.82 -4.54 9.82
CA THR A 484 10.36 -4.50 10.10
C THR A 484 9.52 -4.83 8.87
N ILE A 485 9.88 -4.31 7.68
CA ILE A 485 9.17 -4.57 6.42
C ILE A 485 9.26 -6.06 6.03
N PHE A 486 10.45 -6.65 6.09
CA PHE A 486 10.64 -8.04 5.68
C PHE A 486 10.19 -9.07 6.74
N SER A 487 10.18 -8.73 8.03
CA SER A 487 9.51 -9.50 9.09
C SER A 487 7.97 -9.49 9.01
N SER A 488 7.35 -8.79 8.04
CA SER A 488 5.89 -8.71 7.87
C SER A 488 5.38 -9.59 6.72
N PRO A 489 4.67 -10.70 7.00
CA PRO A 489 4.09 -11.55 5.98
C PRO A 489 3.15 -10.82 5.01
N PRO A 490 2.17 -10.01 5.47
CA PRO A 490 1.28 -9.28 4.55
C PRO A 490 2.04 -8.30 3.66
N THR A 491 3.07 -7.63 4.19
CA THR A 491 3.87 -6.67 3.42
C THR A 491 4.68 -7.36 2.33
N VAL A 492 5.34 -8.48 2.65
CA VAL A 492 6.10 -9.27 1.65
C VAL A 492 5.18 -9.85 0.58
N ALA A 493 4.06 -10.49 0.96
CA ALA A 493 3.10 -11.03 -0.01
C ALA A 493 2.48 -9.93 -0.89
N MET A 494 2.21 -8.74 -0.33
CA MET A 494 1.66 -7.60 -1.06
C MET A 494 2.68 -7.04 -2.06
N LEU A 495 3.96 -6.92 -1.68
CA LEU A 495 5.03 -6.51 -2.59
C LEU A 495 5.20 -7.53 -3.73
N VAL A 496 5.43 -8.80 -3.40
CA VAL A 496 5.68 -9.87 -4.39
C VAL A 496 4.47 -10.04 -5.32
N GLY A 497 3.26 -10.19 -4.76
CA GLY A 497 2.05 -10.42 -5.54
C GLY A 497 1.65 -9.25 -6.42
N THR A 498 1.76 -8.02 -5.92
CA THR A 498 1.41 -6.82 -6.72
C THR A 498 2.45 -6.55 -7.81
N LEU A 499 3.73 -6.82 -7.57
CA LEU A 499 4.77 -6.71 -8.59
C LEU A 499 4.56 -7.74 -9.70
N LEU A 500 4.56 -9.04 -9.36
CA LEU A 500 4.45 -10.12 -10.35
C LEU A 500 3.16 -10.03 -11.17
N ASP A 501 2.02 -9.73 -10.54
CA ASP A 501 0.75 -9.65 -11.25
C ASP A 501 0.62 -8.44 -12.19
N ASN A 502 1.45 -7.39 -12.01
CA ASN A 502 1.46 -6.22 -12.89
C ASN A 502 2.63 -6.20 -13.88
N THR A 503 3.65 -7.04 -13.71
CA THR A 503 4.75 -7.21 -14.69
C THR A 503 4.51 -8.37 -15.65
N LEU A 504 3.99 -9.52 -15.20
CA LEU A 504 3.79 -10.71 -16.02
C LEU A 504 2.53 -10.56 -16.90
N ASP A 505 2.71 -10.26 -18.19
CA ASP A 505 1.69 -10.22 -19.25
C ASP A 505 0.35 -9.55 -18.88
N ALA A 506 0.44 -8.53 -18.03
CA ALA A 506 -0.67 -7.94 -17.28
C ALA A 506 -1.79 -7.31 -18.15
N ARG A 507 -1.50 -7.05 -19.44
CA ARG A 507 -2.45 -6.54 -20.45
C ARG A 507 -3.13 -7.63 -21.29
N ALA A 508 -2.52 -8.80 -21.42
CA ALA A 508 -3.08 -9.92 -22.18
C ALA A 508 -3.99 -10.82 -21.31
N THR A 509 -3.94 -10.64 -19.99
CA THR A 509 -4.53 -11.54 -18.98
C THR A 509 -5.57 -10.85 -18.09
N VAL A 510 -6.23 -9.80 -18.61
CA VAL A 510 -7.19 -8.97 -17.84
C VAL A 510 -8.34 -9.81 -17.26
N ASP A 511 -8.93 -10.67 -18.09
CA ASP A 511 -10.04 -11.55 -17.68
C ASP A 511 -9.53 -12.68 -16.77
N ASP A 512 -8.40 -13.28 -17.11
CA ASP A 512 -7.69 -14.28 -16.30
C ASP A 512 -7.43 -13.80 -14.87
N ARG A 513 -7.07 -12.52 -14.69
CA ARG A 513 -6.81 -11.88 -13.40
C ARG A 513 -8.07 -11.57 -12.58
N GLY A 514 -9.26 -11.70 -13.16
CA GLY A 514 -10.52 -11.31 -12.51
C GLY A 514 -10.81 -9.81 -12.52
N LEU A 515 -10.11 -9.01 -13.33
CA LEU A 515 -10.22 -7.56 -13.28
C LEU A 515 -11.59 -7.03 -13.74
N GLY A 516 -12.28 -7.75 -14.64
CA GLY A 516 -13.65 -7.40 -15.05
C GLY A 516 -14.65 -7.34 -13.89
N TRP A 517 -14.50 -8.24 -12.90
CA TRP A 517 -15.29 -8.20 -11.66
C TRP A 517 -14.76 -7.16 -10.66
N TRP A 518 -13.44 -6.98 -10.58
CA TRP A 518 -12.80 -6.17 -9.54
C TRP A 518 -12.86 -4.65 -9.76
N VAL A 519 -12.73 -4.19 -11.00
CA VAL A 519 -12.63 -2.76 -11.36
C VAL A 519 -13.86 -1.91 -10.97
N PRO A 520 -15.11 -2.40 -11.05
CA PRO A 520 -16.28 -1.72 -10.49
C PRO A 520 -16.12 -1.35 -9.01
N PHE A 521 -15.61 -2.27 -8.17
CA PHE A 521 -15.46 -2.04 -6.73
C PHE A 521 -14.31 -1.08 -6.39
N GLN A 522 -13.25 -1.01 -7.21
CA GLN A 522 -12.16 -0.05 -7.00
C GLN A 522 -12.64 1.42 -7.07
N ASN A 523 -13.70 1.71 -7.82
CA ASN A 523 -14.19 3.06 -8.09
C ASN A 523 -15.41 3.41 -7.24
N ARG A 524 -15.50 4.68 -6.78
CA ARG A 524 -16.62 5.15 -5.94
C ARG A 524 -17.97 4.89 -6.61
N ASN A 525 -18.09 5.28 -7.88
CA ASN A 525 -19.34 5.24 -8.65
C ASN A 525 -19.41 4.00 -9.56
N GLY A 526 -18.63 2.94 -9.31
CA GLY A 526 -18.57 1.75 -10.16
C GLY A 526 -19.62 0.68 -9.83
N ASP A 527 -20.03 0.59 -8.56
CA ASP A 527 -21.16 -0.22 -8.09
C ASP A 527 -21.92 0.61 -7.04
N MET A 528 -23.26 0.66 -7.13
CA MET A 528 -24.09 1.47 -6.22
C MET A 528 -24.03 0.99 -4.76
N ARG A 529 -23.81 -0.31 -4.54
CA ARG A 529 -23.70 -0.92 -3.20
C ARG A 529 -22.49 -0.41 -2.43
N ASN A 530 -21.47 0.12 -3.13
CA ASN A 530 -20.35 0.79 -2.48
C ASN A 530 -20.81 2.00 -1.66
N GLU A 531 -21.84 2.74 -2.09
CA GLU A 531 -22.34 3.88 -1.32
C GLU A 531 -23.22 3.41 -0.13
N GLU A 532 -23.94 2.31 -0.24
CA GLU A 532 -24.68 1.69 0.87
C GLU A 532 -23.73 1.33 2.03
N PHE A 533 -22.72 0.51 1.75
CA PHE A 533 -21.76 0.04 2.75
C PHE A 533 -20.83 1.16 3.26
N TYR A 534 -20.36 2.06 2.38
CA TYR A 534 -19.22 2.95 2.66
C TYR A 534 -19.51 4.46 2.73
N SER A 535 -20.76 4.90 2.54
CA SER A 535 -21.23 6.28 2.81
C SER A 535 -20.89 6.77 4.22
N TYR A 536 -20.80 8.09 4.46
CA TYR A 536 -20.68 8.60 5.83
C TYR A 536 -22.02 8.51 6.60
N PRO A 537 -22.01 8.34 7.93
CA PRO A 537 -23.23 8.19 8.73
C PRO A 537 -24.05 9.49 8.89
N ILE A 538 -23.45 10.66 8.62
CA ILE A 538 -24.09 11.98 8.66
C ILE A 538 -24.36 12.43 7.22
N ARG A 539 -25.43 13.20 6.97
CA ARG A 539 -25.76 13.81 5.66
C ARG A 539 -24.78 14.88 5.16
N ILE A 540 -23.48 14.74 5.45
CA ILE A 540 -22.38 15.51 4.84
C ILE A 540 -22.46 15.43 3.31
N HIS A 541 -23.06 14.36 2.76
CA HIS A 541 -23.35 14.23 1.33
C HIS A 541 -24.17 15.39 0.75
N GLU A 542 -25.13 15.96 1.50
CA GLU A 542 -25.91 17.12 1.03
C GLU A 542 -25.05 18.39 0.97
N ALA A 543 -24.14 18.59 1.94
CA ALA A 543 -23.24 19.74 1.98
C ALA A 543 -22.11 19.64 0.94
N ALA A 544 -21.50 18.46 0.79
CA ALA A 544 -20.45 18.22 -0.21
C ALA A 544 -21.01 18.31 -1.64
N GLN A 545 -22.16 17.67 -1.90
CA GLN A 545 -22.75 17.66 -3.23
C GLN A 545 -23.43 18.99 -3.58
N ARG A 546 -23.80 19.84 -2.60
CA ARG A 546 -24.14 21.25 -2.88
C ARG A 546 -22.96 22.00 -3.52
N ARG A 547 -21.73 21.82 -3.02
CA ARG A 547 -20.54 22.44 -3.63
C ARG A 547 -20.27 21.95 -5.07
N GLU A 548 -20.56 20.69 -5.38
CA GLU A 548 -20.41 20.17 -6.75
C GLU A 548 -21.57 20.64 -7.68
N ARG A 549 -22.81 20.66 -7.18
CA ARG A 549 -23.98 21.15 -7.95
C ARG A 549 -23.97 22.66 -8.19
N SER A 550 -23.32 23.46 -7.33
CA SER A 550 -23.14 24.91 -7.54
C SER A 550 -22.34 25.27 -8.80
N CYS A 551 -21.68 24.32 -9.46
CA CYS A 551 -20.99 24.53 -10.74
C CYS A 551 -21.78 24.03 -11.97
N VAL A 552 -22.98 23.46 -11.82
CA VAL A 552 -23.77 22.89 -12.93
C VAL A 552 -25.27 23.18 -12.78
N VAL A 553 -25.64 24.47 -12.68
CA VAL A 553 -27.02 24.94 -12.85
C VAL A 553 -27.02 26.28 -13.60
N CYS A 554 -27.04 26.24 -14.94
CA CYS A 554 -27.43 27.37 -15.81
C CYS A 554 -27.61 26.95 -17.28
N ASN A 555 -28.60 26.08 -17.55
CA ASN A 555 -29.50 26.19 -18.71
C ASN A 555 -30.47 25.01 -18.74
N GLN A 556 -31.71 25.24 -18.29
CA GLN A 556 -32.83 24.36 -18.58
C GLN A 556 -34.11 25.19 -18.56
N THR A 557 -34.56 25.61 -19.74
CA THR A 557 -35.89 26.17 -19.99
C THR A 557 -36.67 25.19 -20.84
N ASP A 558 -37.70 24.60 -20.23
CA ASP A 558 -38.99 24.19 -20.81
C ASP A 558 -39.00 23.60 -22.24
N SER A 559 -39.50 22.38 -22.44
CA SER A 559 -40.95 22.15 -22.31
C SER A 559 -41.33 20.68 -22.16
N LEU A 560 -42.56 20.42 -21.66
CA LEU A 560 -43.16 19.09 -21.66
C LEU A 560 -43.72 18.73 -23.04
N THR A 561 -43.56 17.48 -23.46
CA THR A 561 -44.65 16.53 -23.78
C THR A 561 -44.06 15.19 -24.21
N GLY A 562 -44.79 14.11 -23.98
CA GLY A 562 -44.43 12.78 -24.47
C GLY A 562 -45.47 12.27 -25.45
N TYR A 563 -45.03 11.58 -26.50
CA TYR A 563 -45.88 10.70 -27.31
C TYR A 563 -45.03 9.58 -27.93
N THR A 564 -45.63 8.41 -28.12
CA THR A 564 -44.98 7.24 -28.71
C THR A 564 -45.57 6.94 -30.08
N GLU A 565 -44.75 6.89 -31.14
CA GLU A 565 -45.14 6.12 -32.34
C GLU A 565 -43.94 5.66 -33.21
N LYS A 566 -44.26 4.79 -34.19
CA LYS A 566 -43.33 4.21 -35.16
C LYS A 566 -43.63 4.79 -36.56
N ARG A 567 -42.61 5.13 -37.36
CA ARG A 567 -42.35 4.43 -38.66
C ARG A 567 -41.20 4.98 -39.53
N GLN A 568 -40.52 4.01 -40.14
CA GLN A 568 -40.02 3.92 -41.52
C GLN A 568 -40.03 5.16 -42.45
N SER A 569 -38.83 5.52 -42.92
CA SER A 569 -38.42 5.56 -44.35
C SER A 569 -39.15 6.46 -45.37
N SER A 570 -38.43 7.47 -45.87
CA SER A 570 -38.27 7.70 -47.32
C SER A 570 -36.94 8.42 -47.64
N SER A 571 -36.60 8.63 -48.91
CA SER A 571 -35.23 8.82 -49.41
C SER A 571 -34.99 10.08 -50.26
N ALA A 572 -33.71 10.44 -50.41
CA ALA A 572 -33.12 11.40 -51.37
C ALA A 572 -33.41 12.90 -51.07
N ASN A 573 -32.56 13.88 -51.39
CA ASN A 573 -31.27 13.92 -52.14
C ASN A 573 -30.47 15.20 -51.70
N THR A 574 -29.21 15.54 -52.03
CA THR A 574 -28.18 15.09 -53.01
C THR A 574 -26.76 15.55 -52.55
N ILE A 575 -25.70 15.17 -53.29
CA ILE A 575 -24.34 15.77 -53.37
C ILE A 575 -23.34 15.54 -52.20
N LEU A 576 -22.29 14.75 -52.51
CA LEU A 576 -20.87 14.75 -52.09
C LEU A 576 -20.50 15.47 -50.77
N THR A 577 -19.81 14.84 -49.80
CA THR A 577 -18.48 14.21 -49.95
C THR A 577 -18.13 13.20 -48.84
N THR A 578 -17.92 11.92 -49.19
CA THR A 578 -17.31 10.93 -48.27
C THR A 578 -16.38 9.98 -49.03
N ARG A 579 -15.10 9.87 -48.64
CA ARG A 579 -14.20 8.81 -49.13
C ARG A 579 -13.24 8.29 -48.05
N LEU A 580 -13.46 7.03 -47.67
CA LEU A 580 -12.46 6.00 -47.33
C LEU A 580 -11.30 6.39 -46.40
N ARG A 581 -11.49 6.15 -45.10
CA ARG A 581 -10.41 6.07 -44.09
C ARG A 581 -9.69 4.71 -44.20
N GLY A 582 -8.51 4.63 -44.84
CA GLY A 582 -7.70 3.41 -44.74
C GLY A 582 -6.46 3.26 -45.63
N ARG A 583 -5.28 3.66 -45.11
CA ARG A 583 -3.99 2.91 -45.11
C ARG A 583 -2.87 3.78 -44.52
N ARG A 584 -1.77 3.15 -44.08
CA ARG A 584 -0.60 3.80 -43.45
C ARG A 584 0.46 4.21 -44.49
N THR A 585 1.07 5.38 -44.32
CA THR A 585 2.39 5.76 -44.85
C THR A 585 3.07 6.76 -43.91
N PRO A 586 4.42 6.87 -43.87
CA PRO A 586 5.13 7.48 -42.75
C PRO A 586 5.21 9.02 -42.82
N ARG A 587 5.08 9.69 -41.66
CA ARG A 587 5.32 11.13 -41.49
C ARG A 587 6.76 11.40 -41.03
N VAL A 588 7.69 11.51 -41.96
CA VAL A 588 9.09 11.95 -41.68
C VAL A 588 9.53 13.05 -42.68
N LEU A 589 8.72 14.11 -42.83
CA LEU A 589 9.14 15.32 -43.58
C LEU A 589 8.31 16.58 -43.25
N LEU A 590 8.17 16.97 -41.96
CA LEU A 590 7.44 18.20 -41.59
C LEU A 590 7.90 18.90 -40.30
N LEU A 591 9.18 18.76 -39.90
CA LEU A 591 9.72 19.34 -38.65
C LEU A 591 10.82 20.40 -38.81
N LEU A 592 11.43 20.54 -39.99
CA LEU A 592 12.54 21.49 -40.19
C LEU A 592 12.18 22.98 -39.98
N PRO A 593 11.00 23.49 -40.42
CA PRO A 593 10.63 24.89 -40.17
C PRO A 593 10.37 25.26 -38.70
N ARG A 594 10.13 24.28 -37.82
CA ARG A 594 9.85 24.53 -36.39
C ARG A 594 11.11 24.53 -35.51
N LEU A 595 12.11 23.70 -35.83
CA LEU A 595 13.35 23.61 -35.04
C LEU A 595 14.18 24.90 -35.09
N VAL A 596 14.23 25.59 -36.23
CA VAL A 596 14.94 26.88 -36.35
C VAL A 596 14.36 27.94 -35.41
N LYS A 597 13.04 27.95 -35.21
CA LYS A 597 12.36 28.94 -34.35
C LYS A 597 12.59 28.70 -32.85
N LEU A 598 12.93 27.48 -32.46
CA LEU A 598 13.36 27.11 -31.09
C LEU A 598 14.84 27.42 -30.82
N SER A 599 15.69 27.42 -31.85
CA SER A 599 17.11 27.76 -31.67
C SER A 599 17.32 29.23 -31.31
N VAL A 600 16.48 30.13 -31.82
CA VAL A 600 16.63 31.60 -31.65
C VAL A 600 16.20 32.08 -30.26
N THR A 601 15.33 31.35 -29.54
CA THR A 601 14.91 31.70 -28.18
C THR A 601 15.85 31.19 -27.08
N SER A 602 16.72 30.21 -27.38
CA SER A 602 17.60 29.56 -26.39
C SER A 602 18.79 30.42 -25.95
N ASP A 603 19.38 31.19 -26.88
CA ASP A 603 20.61 31.97 -26.62
C ASP A 603 20.47 33.00 -25.49
N ASN A 604 19.27 33.59 -25.30
CA ASN A 604 19.03 34.62 -24.28
C ASN A 604 19.25 34.12 -22.84
N ASN A 605 18.88 32.88 -22.53
CA ASN A 605 19.07 32.33 -21.17
C ASN A 605 20.53 31.91 -20.93
N ILE A 606 21.21 31.39 -21.95
CA ILE A 606 22.63 31.02 -21.86
C ILE A 606 23.50 32.27 -21.64
N GLY A 607 23.19 33.39 -22.31
CA GLY A 607 23.88 34.67 -22.12
C GLY A 607 23.82 35.16 -20.67
N GLY A 608 22.66 35.08 -20.02
CA GLY A 608 22.48 35.48 -18.62
C GLY A 608 23.35 34.70 -17.64
N MET A 609 23.41 33.37 -17.79
CA MET A 609 24.23 32.50 -16.93
C MET A 609 25.73 32.71 -17.20
N LYS A 610 26.12 32.88 -18.47
CA LYS A 610 27.49 33.15 -18.90
C LYS A 610 28.03 34.48 -18.35
N ASP A 611 27.20 35.52 -18.27
CA ASP A 611 27.59 36.82 -17.71
C ASP A 611 27.70 36.85 -16.17
N ILE A 612 27.04 35.93 -15.48
CA ILE A 612 27.23 35.70 -14.03
C ILE A 612 28.55 34.95 -13.79
N LEU A 613 28.83 33.94 -14.61
CA LEU A 613 30.03 33.10 -14.52
C LEU A 613 31.31 33.86 -14.95
N LEU A 614 31.19 34.77 -15.92
CA LEU A 614 32.22 35.76 -16.31
C LEU A 614 32.25 37.02 -15.41
N TRP A 615 31.65 36.97 -14.22
CA TRP A 615 31.72 38.01 -13.17
C TRP A 615 31.22 39.43 -13.56
N LYS A 616 30.60 39.63 -14.72
CA LYS A 616 30.09 40.93 -15.16
C LYS A 616 28.98 41.44 -14.25
N LYS A 617 28.08 40.55 -13.80
CA LYS A 617 26.97 40.90 -12.89
C LYS A 617 27.37 40.77 -11.42
N LYS A 618 28.38 41.56 -11.00
CA LYS A 618 29.05 41.50 -9.68
C LYS A 618 28.14 41.17 -8.49
N LYS A 619 26.99 41.86 -8.30
CA LYS A 619 26.06 41.59 -7.19
C LYS A 619 25.50 40.16 -7.18
N GLN A 620 25.16 39.61 -8.35
CA GLN A 620 24.64 38.24 -8.48
C GLN A 620 25.77 37.21 -8.33
N SER A 621 26.93 37.45 -8.95
CA SER A 621 28.11 36.58 -8.83
C SER A 621 28.62 36.49 -7.39
N ILE A 622 28.59 37.58 -6.61
CA ILE A 622 28.92 37.58 -5.18
C ILE A 622 27.90 36.74 -4.40
N SER A 623 26.59 36.91 -4.62
CA SER A 623 25.57 36.11 -3.93
C SER A 623 25.72 34.60 -4.17
N VAL A 624 26.01 34.20 -5.42
CA VAL A 624 26.30 32.80 -5.76
C VAL A 624 27.58 32.30 -5.10
N LEU A 625 28.65 33.12 -5.06
CA LEU A 625 29.90 32.77 -4.38
C LEU A 625 29.70 32.60 -2.87
N THR A 626 28.95 33.51 -2.22
CA THR A 626 28.62 33.41 -0.79
C THR A 626 27.82 32.16 -0.50
N ALA A 627 26.77 31.86 -1.28
CA ALA A 627 25.96 30.64 -1.14
C ALA A 627 26.81 29.36 -1.33
N ALA A 628 27.70 29.35 -2.33
CA ALA A 628 28.64 28.25 -2.56
C ALA A 628 29.61 28.06 -1.39
N THR A 629 30.20 29.14 -0.86
CA THR A 629 31.12 29.05 0.30
C THR A 629 30.41 28.62 1.58
N VAL A 630 29.19 29.11 1.86
CA VAL A 630 28.40 28.66 3.01
C VAL A 630 28.02 27.19 2.88
N THR A 631 27.66 26.74 1.68
CA THR A 631 27.37 25.32 1.40
C THR A 631 28.63 24.46 1.57
N TRP A 632 29.77 24.88 1.03
CA TRP A 632 31.04 24.16 1.17
C TRP A 632 31.50 24.05 2.63
N VAL A 633 31.42 25.15 3.40
CA VAL A 633 31.72 25.17 4.84
C VAL A 633 30.78 24.23 5.63
N ALA A 634 29.49 24.19 5.30
CA ALA A 634 28.53 23.28 5.95
C ALA A 634 28.86 21.80 5.67
N LEU A 635 29.29 21.47 4.45
CA LEU A 635 29.60 20.08 4.06
C LEU A 635 30.96 19.62 4.59
N GLU A 636 32.03 20.40 4.41
CA GLU A 636 33.40 19.99 4.78
C GLU A 636 33.73 20.30 6.24
N ILE A 637 33.54 21.54 6.71
CA ILE A 637 34.00 21.96 8.05
C ILE A 637 33.05 21.44 9.15
N TYR A 638 31.74 21.44 8.88
CA TYR A 638 30.73 20.93 9.82
C TYR A 638 30.27 19.49 9.54
N GLN A 639 30.84 18.82 8.52
CA GLN A 639 30.57 17.41 8.18
C GLN A 639 29.07 17.08 8.00
N PHE A 640 28.24 18.05 7.59
CA PHE A 640 26.84 17.79 7.28
C PHE A 640 26.70 17.00 5.98
N ASN A 641 25.82 16.00 5.95
CA ASN A 641 25.52 15.29 4.72
C ASN A 641 24.85 16.23 3.70
N PHE A 642 25.14 16.03 2.40
CA PHE A 642 24.53 16.80 1.32
C PHE A 642 22.99 16.75 1.37
N ILE A 643 22.42 15.59 1.71
CA ILE A 643 20.96 15.38 1.86
C ILE A 643 20.39 16.21 3.02
N THR A 644 21.11 16.36 4.14
CA THR A 644 20.69 17.24 5.25
C THR A 644 20.73 18.71 4.85
N VAL A 645 21.78 19.18 4.17
CA VAL A 645 21.84 20.58 3.70
C VAL A 645 20.74 20.86 2.66
N ALA A 646 20.54 19.96 1.69
CA ALA A 646 19.50 20.08 0.67
C ALA A 646 18.09 20.10 1.27
N SER A 647 17.80 19.25 2.26
CA SER A 647 16.49 19.25 2.94
C SER A 647 16.29 20.48 3.81
N TRP A 648 17.33 21.02 4.46
CA TRP A 648 17.25 22.29 5.19
C TRP A 648 16.97 23.48 4.25
N VAL A 649 17.62 23.54 3.09
CA VAL A 649 17.33 24.56 2.06
C VAL A 649 15.89 24.41 1.54
N ALA A 650 15.41 23.19 1.27
CA ALA A 650 14.03 22.96 0.85
C ALA A 650 13.01 23.41 1.93
N MET A 651 13.25 23.10 3.20
CA MET A 651 12.40 23.56 4.31
C MET A 651 12.46 25.08 4.49
N ALA A 652 13.60 25.72 4.30
CA ALA A 652 13.74 27.18 4.36
C ALA A 652 12.98 27.87 3.22
N VAL A 653 13.03 27.34 1.99
CA VAL A 653 12.26 27.85 0.85
C VAL A 653 10.75 27.70 1.09
N VAL A 654 10.29 26.53 1.52
CA VAL A 654 8.85 26.28 1.79
C VAL A 654 8.34 27.15 2.94
N THR A 655 9.09 27.28 4.04
CA THR A 655 8.69 28.14 5.17
C THR A 655 8.74 29.63 4.79
N PHE A 656 9.73 30.08 4.02
CA PHE A 656 9.75 31.46 3.50
C PHE A 656 8.55 31.76 2.60
N MET A 657 8.21 30.88 1.65
CA MET A 657 7.04 31.04 0.78
C MET A 657 5.73 31.06 1.57
N PHE A 658 5.60 30.20 2.59
CA PHE A 658 4.42 30.17 3.48
C PHE A 658 4.29 31.43 4.35
N LEU A 659 5.39 31.88 4.96
CA LEU A 659 5.43 33.10 5.78
C LEU A 659 5.17 34.35 4.93
N TRP A 660 5.76 34.45 3.75
CA TRP A 660 5.54 35.56 2.82
C TRP A 660 4.10 35.59 2.30
N GLY A 661 3.53 34.43 1.96
CA GLY A 661 2.12 34.29 1.58
C GLY A 661 1.15 34.76 2.67
N ASN A 662 1.39 34.38 3.94
CA ASN A 662 0.58 34.85 5.06
C ASN A 662 0.82 36.33 5.41
N LEU A 663 2.05 36.84 5.26
CA LEU A 663 2.38 38.25 5.49
C LEU A 663 1.68 39.17 4.47
N LEU A 664 1.67 38.80 3.19
CA LEU A 664 0.90 39.50 2.15
C LEU A 664 -0.61 39.52 2.47
N ARG A 665 -1.12 38.40 3.01
CA ARG A 665 -2.52 38.23 3.41
C ARG A 665 -2.89 39.09 4.62
N LEU A 666 -1.98 39.25 5.59
CA LEU A 666 -2.12 40.18 6.72
C LEU A 666 -2.03 41.66 6.27
N LEU A 667 -1.26 41.95 5.23
CA LEU A 667 -1.13 43.28 4.63
C LEU A 667 -2.24 43.62 3.62
N GLY A 668 -3.28 42.79 3.50
CA GLY A 668 -4.47 43.07 2.67
C GLY A 668 -4.21 43.14 1.16
N LYS A 669 -3.08 42.62 0.67
CA LYS A 669 -2.73 42.62 -0.76
C LYS A 669 -3.05 41.26 -1.39
N GLU A 670 -3.85 41.27 -2.46
CA GLU A 670 -4.18 40.02 -3.15
C GLU A 670 -2.95 39.38 -3.83
N PRO A 671 -2.83 38.04 -3.89
CA PRO A 671 -1.58 37.38 -4.24
C PRO A 671 -1.25 37.37 -5.75
N GLN A 672 -2.16 37.89 -6.58
CA GLN A 672 -2.27 37.49 -7.98
C GLN A 672 -1.36 38.26 -8.94
N SER A 673 -0.80 39.40 -8.53
CA SER A 673 -0.06 40.34 -9.41
C SER A 673 1.44 40.09 -9.52
N LEU A 674 2.02 39.18 -8.71
CA LEU A 674 3.46 38.85 -8.73
C LEU A 674 3.78 37.40 -9.14
N LEU A 675 2.77 36.52 -9.21
CA LEU A 675 2.97 35.10 -9.51
C LEU A 675 3.02 34.77 -11.01
N SER A 676 2.48 35.65 -11.86
CA SER A 676 2.53 35.53 -13.33
C SER A 676 3.95 35.57 -13.92
N GLY A 677 4.93 36.09 -13.18
CA GLY A 677 6.35 36.04 -13.56
C GLY A 677 7.03 34.69 -13.30
N PHE A 678 6.34 33.73 -12.68
CA PHE A 678 6.89 32.41 -12.30
C PHE A 678 6.00 31.23 -12.71
N GLU A 679 5.03 31.44 -13.62
CA GLU A 679 4.39 30.33 -14.33
C GLU A 679 5.43 29.63 -15.22
N ILE A 680 5.97 28.52 -14.73
CA ILE A 680 6.72 27.58 -15.54
C ILE A 680 5.73 27.01 -16.55
N SER A 681 5.79 27.50 -17.80
CA SER A 681 4.92 27.06 -18.89
C SER A 681 4.78 25.54 -18.92
N GLU A 682 3.55 25.05 -19.06
CA GLU A 682 3.25 23.62 -19.15
C GLU A 682 4.05 22.97 -20.30
N GLU A 683 4.33 23.72 -21.38
CA GLU A 683 5.17 23.30 -22.50
C GLU A 683 6.66 23.15 -22.12
N PHE A 684 7.18 23.98 -21.21
CA PHE A 684 8.53 23.85 -20.65
C PHE A 684 8.60 22.72 -19.60
N ALA A 685 7.57 22.56 -18.76
CA ALA A 685 7.48 21.48 -17.79
C ALA A 685 7.42 20.11 -18.50
N MET A 686 6.56 19.98 -19.51
CA MET A 686 6.47 18.80 -20.38
C MET A 686 7.77 18.56 -21.16
N GLY A 687 8.34 19.58 -21.80
CA GLY A 687 9.61 19.45 -22.52
C GLY A 687 10.76 19.01 -21.61
N THR A 688 10.82 19.55 -20.39
CA THR A 688 11.81 19.14 -19.38
C THR A 688 11.58 17.71 -18.91
N ALA A 689 10.32 17.31 -18.67
CA ALA A 689 9.96 15.96 -18.25
C ALA A 689 10.25 14.91 -19.33
N GLU A 690 9.92 15.17 -20.60
CA GLU A 690 10.24 14.30 -21.73
C GLU A 690 11.78 14.19 -21.89
N THR A 691 12.52 15.29 -21.74
CA THR A 691 14.00 15.28 -21.79
C THR A 691 14.62 14.47 -20.64
N LEU A 692 14.15 14.66 -19.40
CA LEU A 692 14.57 13.88 -18.23
C LEU A 692 14.22 12.40 -18.38
N ARG A 693 13.08 12.09 -18.99
CA ARG A 693 12.67 10.72 -19.32
C ARG A 693 13.59 10.09 -20.36
N VAL A 694 13.95 10.81 -21.44
CA VAL A 694 14.90 10.29 -22.45
C VAL A 694 16.26 10.02 -21.83
N TYR A 695 16.83 10.97 -21.06
CA TYR A 695 18.10 10.75 -20.37
C TYR A 695 18.03 9.65 -19.30
N GLY A 696 16.88 9.49 -18.63
CA GLY A 696 16.64 8.38 -17.70
C GLY A 696 16.58 7.02 -18.41
N GLU A 697 15.86 6.92 -19.53
CA GLU A 697 15.77 5.71 -20.34
C GLU A 697 17.12 5.36 -20.99
N GLU A 698 17.90 6.33 -21.45
CA GLU A 698 19.27 6.10 -21.94
C GLU A 698 20.24 5.73 -20.82
N GLY A 699 20.20 6.42 -19.68
CA GLY A 699 21.04 6.13 -18.52
C GLY A 699 20.81 4.71 -17.98
N VAL A 700 19.54 4.31 -17.80
CA VAL A 700 19.19 2.93 -17.41
C VAL A 700 19.64 1.93 -18.46
N ARG A 701 19.47 2.21 -19.76
CA ARG A 701 19.89 1.32 -20.86
C ARG A 701 21.42 1.19 -20.93
N TRP A 702 22.16 2.25 -20.63
CA TRP A 702 23.63 2.26 -20.59
C TRP A 702 24.15 1.49 -19.37
N ILE A 703 23.61 1.75 -18.18
CA ILE A 703 23.90 0.99 -16.95
C ILE A 703 23.61 -0.51 -17.16
N PHE A 704 22.48 -0.85 -17.79
CA PHE A 704 22.11 -2.24 -18.04
C PHE A 704 23.05 -2.91 -19.05
N ARG A 705 23.52 -2.20 -20.09
CA ARG A 705 24.54 -2.72 -21.02
C ARG A 705 25.88 -2.98 -20.30
N VAL A 706 26.39 -1.99 -19.58
CA VAL A 706 27.65 -2.09 -18.79
C VAL A 706 27.56 -3.18 -17.71
N SER A 707 26.35 -3.52 -17.25
CA SER A 707 26.11 -4.60 -16.27
C SER A 707 25.91 -5.99 -16.91
N ALA A 708 25.65 -6.07 -18.23
CA ALA A 708 25.31 -7.30 -18.93
C ALA A 708 26.47 -7.83 -19.80
N GLU A 709 27.24 -6.94 -20.43
CA GLU A 709 28.44 -7.30 -21.20
C GLU A 709 29.60 -7.56 -20.21
N ARG A 710 30.03 -8.82 -20.08
CA ARG A 710 30.99 -9.30 -19.07
C ARG A 710 32.45 -8.88 -19.33
N GLU A 711 32.69 -7.77 -20.00
CA GLU A 711 34.02 -7.32 -20.41
C GLU A 711 34.65 -6.41 -19.35
N TRP A 712 35.46 -7.02 -18.48
CA TRP A 712 36.13 -6.35 -17.36
C TRP A 712 36.90 -5.08 -17.76
N PHE A 713 37.48 -5.05 -18.95
CA PHE A 713 38.21 -3.88 -19.47
C PHE A 713 37.31 -2.65 -19.64
N VAL A 714 36.07 -2.81 -20.11
CA VAL A 714 35.11 -1.71 -20.27
C VAL A 714 34.70 -1.15 -18.90
N PHE A 715 34.52 -2.02 -17.91
CA PHE A 715 34.25 -1.60 -16.52
C PHE A 715 35.41 -0.79 -15.93
N VAL A 716 36.65 -1.26 -16.10
CA VAL A 716 37.86 -0.55 -15.61
C VAL A 716 38.07 0.77 -16.35
N GLU A 717 37.84 0.82 -17.68
CA GLU A 717 37.92 2.06 -18.46
C GLU A 717 36.87 3.09 -18.01
N VAL A 718 35.61 2.66 -17.79
CA VAL A 718 34.53 3.53 -17.30
C VAL A 718 34.83 4.06 -15.89
N VAL A 719 35.29 3.21 -14.97
CA VAL A 719 35.65 3.64 -13.61
C VAL A 719 36.87 4.58 -13.64
N GLY A 720 37.87 4.29 -14.47
CA GLY A 720 39.04 5.16 -14.68
C GLY A 720 38.67 6.51 -15.29
N ALA A 721 37.75 6.55 -16.26
CA ALA A 721 37.26 7.78 -16.88
C ALA A 721 36.44 8.64 -15.90
N LEU A 722 35.59 8.02 -15.06
CA LEU A 722 34.84 8.72 -14.01
C LEU A 722 35.76 9.26 -12.90
N TRP A 723 36.82 8.54 -12.56
CA TRP A 723 37.85 8.97 -11.60
C TRP A 723 38.73 10.10 -12.16
N LEU A 724 39.08 10.05 -13.45
CA LEU A 724 39.73 11.17 -14.15
C LEU A 724 38.82 12.40 -14.24
N LEU A 725 37.51 12.23 -14.46
CA LEU A 725 36.54 13.32 -14.46
C LEU A 725 36.45 14.05 -13.12
N SER A 726 36.50 13.33 -11.98
CA SER A 726 36.50 13.98 -10.66
C SER A 726 37.80 14.73 -10.37
N LEU A 727 38.96 14.17 -10.75
CA LEU A 727 40.27 14.81 -10.64
C LEU A 727 40.39 16.07 -11.51
N VAL A 728 40.01 15.99 -12.79
CA VAL A 728 40.11 17.12 -13.74
C VAL A 728 39.19 18.27 -13.34
N GLY A 729 38.01 17.98 -12.78
CA GLY A 729 37.05 19.00 -12.33
C GLY A 729 37.63 19.96 -11.28
N VAL A 730 38.37 19.43 -10.30
CA VAL A 730 38.96 20.23 -9.21
C VAL A 730 40.12 21.10 -9.71
N VAL A 731 41.01 20.53 -10.53
CA VAL A 731 42.21 21.23 -11.03
C VAL A 731 41.84 22.32 -12.05
N MET A 732 41.01 22.00 -13.05
CA MET A 732 40.59 22.98 -14.07
C MET A 732 39.86 24.18 -13.48
N GLY A 733 39.06 23.97 -12.42
CA GLY A 733 38.29 25.03 -11.75
C GLY A 733 39.16 26.16 -11.20
N MET A 734 40.36 25.86 -10.70
CA MET A 734 41.27 26.88 -10.14
C MET A 734 42.29 27.41 -11.15
N THR A 735 42.82 26.58 -12.05
CA THR A 735 43.92 26.98 -12.94
C THR A 735 43.46 27.75 -14.18
N VAL A 736 42.30 27.41 -14.77
CA VAL A 736 41.82 28.03 -16.02
C VAL A 736 41.55 29.54 -15.90
N PRO A 737 40.91 30.07 -14.82
CA PRO A 737 40.69 31.51 -14.70
C PRO A 737 42.00 32.32 -14.69
N VAL A 738 43.02 31.84 -13.97
CA VAL A 738 44.33 32.50 -13.83
C VAL A 738 45.09 32.52 -15.16
N ILE A 739 45.05 31.43 -15.92
CA ILE A 739 45.69 31.36 -17.25
C ILE A 739 44.94 32.24 -18.26
N TYR A 740 43.60 32.26 -18.23
CA TYR A 740 42.81 33.04 -19.19
C TYR A 740 43.07 34.55 -19.06
N VAL A 741 43.06 35.07 -17.82
CA VAL A 741 43.37 36.48 -17.51
C VAL A 741 44.79 36.86 -17.96
N LYS A 742 45.75 35.93 -17.96
CA LYS A 742 47.14 36.20 -18.32
C LYS A 742 47.42 36.21 -19.84
N TYR A 743 46.54 35.64 -20.67
CA TYR A 743 46.78 35.45 -22.13
C TYR A 743 45.62 35.86 -23.05
N GLU A 744 44.62 36.57 -22.54
CA GLU A 744 43.36 36.91 -23.24
C GLU A 744 43.57 37.45 -24.67
N ASP A 745 44.49 38.40 -24.87
CA ASP A 745 44.73 39.05 -26.17
C ASP A 745 45.56 38.22 -27.15
N GLN A 746 46.23 37.16 -26.72
CA GLN A 746 46.79 36.15 -27.64
C GLN A 746 45.71 35.15 -28.08
N ILE A 747 44.86 34.73 -27.14
CA ILE A 747 43.77 33.79 -27.39
C ILE A 747 42.75 34.39 -28.38
N LYS A 748 42.34 35.66 -28.20
CA LYS A 748 41.48 36.40 -29.16
C LYS A 748 42.05 36.40 -30.58
N ARG A 749 43.31 36.82 -30.74
CA ARG A 749 44.02 36.90 -32.03
C ARG A 749 44.31 35.52 -32.68
N CYS A 750 44.20 34.43 -31.92
CA CYS A 750 44.20 33.08 -32.46
C CYS A 750 42.80 32.66 -32.93
N GLY A 751 41.78 32.85 -32.08
CA GLY A 751 40.39 32.49 -32.36
C GLY A 751 39.75 33.24 -33.54
N GLU A 752 40.23 34.43 -33.88
CA GLU A 752 39.82 35.16 -35.09
C GLU A 752 40.44 34.56 -36.36
N ARG A 753 41.75 34.32 -36.37
CA ARG A 753 42.42 33.63 -37.51
C ARG A 753 41.83 32.24 -37.75
N MET A 754 41.46 31.52 -36.70
CA MET A 754 40.81 30.22 -36.83
C MET A 754 39.38 30.33 -37.39
N ARG A 755 38.57 31.30 -36.94
CA ARG A 755 37.23 31.56 -37.50
C ARG A 755 37.26 31.96 -38.99
N VAL A 756 38.26 32.71 -39.44
CA VAL A 756 38.43 33.05 -40.87
C VAL A 756 38.76 31.81 -41.71
N LYS A 757 39.65 30.93 -41.22
CA LYS A 757 39.92 29.63 -41.89
C LYS A 757 38.69 28.73 -41.92
N LEU A 758 37.96 28.63 -40.82
CA LEU A 758 36.79 27.76 -40.71
C LEU A 758 35.67 28.19 -41.67
N ARG A 759 35.43 29.50 -41.82
CA ARG A 759 34.40 30.04 -42.73
C ARG A 759 34.68 29.67 -44.18
N ARG A 760 35.91 29.94 -44.69
CA ARG A 760 36.32 29.52 -46.05
C ARG A 760 36.17 28.01 -46.28
N CYS A 761 36.40 27.19 -45.25
CA CYS A 761 36.24 25.74 -45.35
C CYS A 761 34.76 25.32 -45.45
N TYR A 762 33.86 26.03 -44.77
CA TYR A 762 32.43 25.81 -44.84
C TYR A 762 31.88 26.19 -46.22
N ASP A 763 32.22 27.38 -46.72
CA ASP A 763 31.78 27.90 -48.02
C ASP A 763 32.18 26.94 -49.18
N LEU A 764 33.40 26.38 -49.12
CA LEU A 764 33.93 25.41 -50.09
C LEU A 764 33.23 24.04 -50.07
N VAL A 765 32.67 23.64 -48.93
CA VAL A 765 31.93 22.37 -48.79
C VAL A 765 30.50 22.55 -49.28
N ASP A 766 29.80 23.60 -48.83
CA ASP A 766 28.37 23.78 -49.09
C ASP A 766 28.08 23.91 -50.61
N GLU A 767 28.86 24.74 -51.31
CA GLU A 767 28.70 24.99 -52.75
C GLU A 767 29.01 23.76 -53.63
N LYS A 768 29.79 22.79 -53.13
CA LYS A 768 30.15 21.55 -53.85
C LYS A 768 29.27 20.36 -53.47
N LEU A 769 28.85 20.25 -52.21
CA LEU A 769 28.03 19.14 -51.73
C LEU A 769 26.56 19.30 -52.16
N LEU A 770 25.98 20.49 -51.98
CA LEU A 770 24.57 20.75 -52.33
C LEU A 770 24.31 20.58 -53.83
N ARG A 771 25.19 21.04 -54.72
CA ARG A 771 25.03 20.85 -56.18
C ARG A 771 25.08 19.38 -56.58
N LYS A 772 26.00 18.58 -56.02
CA LYS A 772 26.04 17.12 -56.26
C LYS A 772 24.81 16.40 -55.72
N LEU A 773 24.35 16.74 -54.52
CA LEU A 773 23.14 16.15 -53.93
C LEU A 773 21.88 16.51 -54.72
N LYS A 774 21.70 17.77 -55.11
CA LYS A 774 20.54 18.24 -55.88
C LYS A 774 20.44 17.56 -57.26
N HIS A 775 21.57 17.39 -57.95
CA HIS A 775 21.62 16.66 -59.23
C HIS A 775 21.34 15.16 -59.07
N LYS A 776 21.86 14.51 -58.01
CA LYS A 776 21.64 13.07 -57.78
C LYS A 776 20.21 12.76 -57.34
N PHE A 777 19.57 13.63 -56.56
CA PHE A 777 18.15 13.52 -56.20
C PHE A 777 17.21 13.81 -57.38
N GLY A 778 17.53 14.77 -58.25
CA GLY A 778 16.72 15.04 -59.45
C GLY A 778 16.58 13.82 -60.35
N PHE A 779 17.71 13.17 -60.67
CA PHE A 779 17.75 11.97 -61.51
C PHE A 779 16.88 10.83 -60.95
N LEU A 780 17.02 10.52 -59.65
CA LEU A 780 16.25 9.49 -58.96
C LEU A 780 14.73 9.77 -58.89
N ILE A 781 14.31 11.03 -59.05
CA ILE A 781 12.89 11.42 -59.11
C ILE A 781 12.34 11.24 -60.52
N GLU A 782 13.09 11.59 -61.57
CA GLU A 782 12.68 11.34 -62.95
C GLU A 782 12.64 9.84 -63.30
N GLU A 783 13.62 9.07 -62.83
CA GLU A 783 13.71 7.62 -63.03
C GLU A 783 12.45 6.92 -62.47
N LYS A 784 12.11 7.19 -61.20
CA LYS A 784 10.87 6.71 -60.55
C LYS A 784 9.58 7.27 -61.13
N LYS A 785 9.63 8.33 -61.92
CA LYS A 785 8.47 8.85 -62.66
C LYS A 785 8.25 8.03 -63.94
N LYS A 786 9.33 7.75 -64.69
CA LYS A 786 9.32 6.91 -65.91
C LYS A 786 8.96 5.46 -65.62
N GLU A 787 9.36 4.90 -64.48
CA GLU A 787 8.89 3.57 -64.03
C GLU A 787 7.36 3.54 -63.86
N LYS A 788 6.79 4.52 -63.14
CA LYS A 788 5.34 4.60 -62.87
C LYS A 788 4.50 4.92 -64.10
N GLU A 789 5.06 5.59 -65.09
CA GLU A 789 4.39 5.80 -66.39
C GLU A 789 4.38 4.49 -67.20
N LYS A 790 5.46 3.68 -67.17
CA LYS A 790 5.49 2.34 -67.77
C LYS A 790 4.59 1.31 -67.07
N GLU A 791 4.47 1.34 -65.74
CA GLU A 791 3.51 0.50 -65.01
C GLU A 791 2.06 0.82 -65.45
N LYS A 792 1.71 2.10 -65.57
CA LYS A 792 0.39 2.53 -66.03
C LYS A 792 0.11 2.13 -67.49
N GLU A 793 1.10 2.24 -68.38
CA GLU A 793 0.92 1.76 -69.76
C GLU A 793 0.69 0.25 -69.84
N LYS A 794 1.27 -0.56 -68.94
CA LYS A 794 0.94 -1.98 -68.83
C LYS A 794 -0.49 -2.19 -68.34
N GLU A 795 -0.88 -1.56 -67.22
CA GLU A 795 -2.26 -1.63 -66.68
C GLU A 795 -3.33 -1.26 -67.72
N ILE A 796 -3.04 -0.26 -68.58
CA ILE A 796 -3.96 0.21 -69.63
C ILE A 796 -3.97 -0.72 -70.86
N LYS A 797 -2.91 -1.50 -71.10
CA LYS A 797 -2.86 -2.50 -72.18
C LYS A 797 -3.50 -3.82 -71.76
N GLU A 798 -3.32 -4.24 -70.51
CA GLU A 798 -3.99 -5.43 -69.96
C GLU A 798 -5.52 -5.22 -69.91
N LYS A 799 -5.99 -4.04 -69.48
CA LYS A 799 -7.42 -3.61 -69.49
C LYS A 799 -7.96 -3.24 -70.89
N LYS A 800 -7.38 -3.81 -71.95
CA LYS A 800 -7.83 -3.74 -73.35
C LYS A 800 -7.76 -5.10 -74.07
N VAL A 801 -7.50 -6.17 -73.32
CA VAL A 801 -7.41 -7.56 -73.81
C VAL A 801 -8.40 -8.47 -73.05
N GLU A 802 -8.86 -8.05 -71.87
CA GLU A 802 -10.24 -8.27 -71.41
C GLU A 802 -11.20 -7.25 -72.07
#